data_AF-A0A5J5W5I9-F1
#
_entry.id   AF-A0A5J5W5I9-F1
#
_cell.length_a   1.000
_cell.length_b   1.000
_cell.length_c   1.000
_cell.angle_alpha   90.00
_cell.angle_beta   90.00
_cell.angle_gamma   90.00
#
_symmetry.space_group_name_H-M   'P 1'
#
loop_
_entity.id
_entity.type
_entity.pdbx_description
1 polymer ?
#
loop_
_entity_poly.entity_id
_entity_poly.type
_entity_poly.pdbx_seq_one_letter_code
_entity_poly.pdbx_strand_id
1 'polypeptide(L)'
;MGASEENSALFPIFVLTIMALPLVPYTIVKILNTFSKKAMTIHCQCSVCSRSGKYRKSIFKRISNFSTCSNLTLVLLWVVMVVLIYYIKHTSHEFKVFEPFSILGLEHGASDSDIKKAYRRLSIQYHPDKNPDPEAHDYFVEYISKAYQALTDPVSRENFEKYGHPDGRQGLQMGIALPPFLLNIDGASGGILLLGIVGVCILLPLVLAVIYLSRSAKYTGNYVMHQTLSAYYYFMKPSLAPSKVLGVFIKAAEFMEIPVRRSDGEPLQKLFMLVRSELNLDLKNIRQEQAKFWKQHPALVKAELLIQAQLTRESKALTPALLRDFRRMLELSPRLLEELVKMALLPRTAQGHGWLRPAIGVVELSQNIIQAVPLSARKVAGGSSEGVAPFLQLPHFSEAIVKKIARKKVRTFQELRDMTLEDRVELLTQVAGLSSTETKDVEMVLEMMPSLTVDITCETEGEEGIQEGDVVTMHVWITLKRGSGLVAALPHAPYYPFFKEESFWLLLADPVSNDVWISQKVSFMDEVVAITAASKAIQELKEVSGASLKETNASVREAVESVKSGSRLVMGKFQAPAEGNYNLTAFCLCDSWIGCDKKTNLKIKILKRSRAGTRTGALTEEGAGMEEGIEEEEQEEEDEYDDYESEYSEDEEDEKDSKRNGVVPAVGAAAESSDNE
;
A
#
# COMPACT_ATOMS: atom_id res chain seq x y z
N MET A 1 -28.63 47.26 12.61
CA MET A 1 -27.21 47.47 12.26
C MET A 1 -26.26 46.71 13.16
N GLY A 2 -26.49 46.60 14.48
CA GLY A 2 -25.61 45.81 15.38
C GLY A 2 -25.40 44.34 14.97
N ALA A 3 -26.46 43.63 14.56
CA ALA A 3 -26.35 42.22 14.16
C ALA A 3 -25.43 41.96 12.94
N SER A 4 -25.25 42.93 12.03
CA SER A 4 -24.34 42.76 10.88
C SER A 4 -22.86 42.96 11.24
N GLU A 5 -22.58 43.77 12.27
CA GLU A 5 -21.22 43.99 12.77
C GLU A 5 -20.76 42.83 13.66
N GLU A 6 -21.66 42.31 14.51
CA GLU A 6 -21.42 41.12 15.35
C GLU A 6 -21.07 39.87 14.51
N ASN A 7 -21.78 39.64 13.40
CA ASN A 7 -21.52 38.50 12.50
C ASN A 7 -20.18 38.64 11.76
N SER A 8 -19.68 39.86 11.56
CA SER A 8 -18.42 40.12 10.86
C SER A 8 -17.18 39.75 11.69
N ALA A 9 -17.26 39.88 13.02
CA ALA A 9 -16.19 39.50 13.95
C ALA A 9 -16.10 37.99 14.19
N LEU A 10 -17.23 37.27 14.10
CA LEU A 10 -17.30 35.83 14.34
C LEU A 10 -16.88 35.00 13.12
N PHE A 11 -17.04 35.52 11.90
CA PHE A 11 -16.68 34.80 10.67
C PHE A 11 -15.19 34.40 10.58
N PRO A 12 -14.20 35.27 10.87
CA PRO A 12 -12.79 34.88 10.88
C PRO A 12 -12.47 33.75 11.87
N ILE A 13 -13.15 33.73 13.02
CA ILE A 13 -13.00 32.69 14.05
C ILE A 13 -13.54 31.35 13.52
N PHE A 14 -14.71 31.37 12.86
CA PHE A 14 -15.29 30.20 12.22
C PHE A 14 -14.41 29.63 11.09
N VAL A 15 -13.86 30.50 10.24
CA VAL A 15 -12.92 30.08 9.19
C VAL A 15 -11.64 29.50 9.78
N LEU A 16 -11.13 30.10 10.86
CA LEU A 16 -9.95 29.62 11.57
C LEU A 16 -10.16 28.20 12.12
N THR A 17 -11.31 27.92 12.76
CA THR A 17 -11.59 26.59 13.33
C THR A 17 -11.78 25.53 12.24
N ILE A 18 -12.49 25.85 11.15
CA ILE A 18 -12.65 24.94 10.00
C ILE A 18 -11.32 24.63 9.33
N MET A 19 -10.41 25.60 9.22
CA MET A 19 -9.08 25.34 8.65
C MET A 19 -8.15 24.59 9.62
N ALA A 20 -8.20 24.90 10.92
CA ALA A 20 -7.32 24.30 11.92
C ALA A 20 -7.62 22.80 12.13
N LEU A 21 -8.89 22.40 12.09
CA LEU A 21 -9.35 21.03 12.35
C LEU A 21 -8.69 19.98 11.42
N PRO A 22 -8.59 20.16 10.10
CA PRO A 22 -7.83 19.26 9.23
C PRO A 22 -6.34 19.58 9.16
N LEU A 23 -5.93 20.86 9.20
CA LEU A 23 -4.54 21.26 8.96
C LEU A 23 -3.59 20.80 10.08
N VAL A 24 -3.99 20.98 11.34
CA VAL A 24 -3.13 20.66 12.49
C VAL A 24 -2.89 19.15 12.61
N PRO A 25 -3.90 18.27 12.65
CA PRO A 25 -3.68 16.83 12.72
C PRO A 25 -2.90 16.30 11.51
N TYR A 26 -3.21 16.80 10.30
CA TYR A 26 -2.50 16.39 9.08
C TYR A 26 -1.01 16.75 9.14
N THR A 27 -0.67 17.94 9.62
CA THR A 27 0.74 18.36 9.76
C THR A 27 1.48 17.55 10.83
N ILE A 28 0.85 17.27 11.97
CA ILE A 28 1.40 16.39 13.02
C ILE A 28 1.69 15.00 12.44
N VAL A 29 0.70 14.37 11.81
CA VAL A 29 0.86 13.03 11.20
C VAL A 29 1.97 13.04 10.13
N LYS A 30 2.03 14.07 9.29
CA LYS A 30 3.06 14.20 8.26
C LYS A 30 4.46 14.36 8.85
N ILE A 31 4.61 15.12 9.92
CA ILE A 31 5.87 15.28 10.66
C ILE A 31 6.27 13.94 11.30
N LEU A 32 5.37 13.29 12.03
CA LEU A 32 5.62 11.98 12.66
C LEU A 32 6.03 10.92 11.62
N ASN A 33 5.32 10.85 10.49
CA ASN A 33 5.63 9.93 9.40
C ASN A 33 6.98 10.21 8.74
N THR A 34 7.40 11.48 8.63
CA THR A 34 8.72 11.81 8.07
C THR A 34 9.87 11.47 9.03
N PHE A 35 9.66 11.58 10.34
CA PHE A 35 10.62 11.09 11.34
C PHE A 35 10.69 9.56 11.36
N SER A 36 9.55 8.86 11.34
CA SER A 36 9.48 7.39 11.30
C SER A 36 10.16 6.80 10.04
N LYS A 37 9.87 7.34 8.85
CA LYS A 37 10.51 6.90 7.59
C LYS A 37 12.03 7.08 7.58
N LYS A 38 12.57 8.00 8.37
CA LYS A 38 14.02 8.24 8.46
C LYS A 38 14.74 7.17 9.31
N ALA A 39 14.06 6.61 10.30
CA ALA A 39 14.60 5.54 11.16
C ALA A 39 14.71 4.18 10.42
N MET A 40 13.88 3.93 9.41
CA MET A 40 13.76 2.62 8.73
C MET A 40 14.72 2.38 7.55
N THR A 41 15.66 3.30 7.25
CA THR A 41 16.50 3.18 6.03
C THR A 41 17.97 2.86 6.32
N ILE A 42 18.19 1.70 6.94
CA ILE A 42 19.54 1.13 7.02
C ILE A 42 19.91 0.61 5.63
N HIS A 43 20.97 1.16 5.05
CA HIS A 43 21.46 0.83 3.72
C HIS A 43 22.95 0.48 3.78
N CYS A 44 23.39 -0.32 2.82
CA CYS A 44 24.79 -0.71 2.69
C CYS A 44 25.69 0.53 2.47
N GLN A 45 26.77 0.62 3.25
CA GLN A 45 27.73 1.72 3.21
C GLN A 45 29.00 1.43 2.40
N CYS A 46 29.01 0.34 1.61
CA CYS A 46 30.17 -0.01 0.79
C CYS A 46 30.50 1.07 -0.25
N SER A 47 31.74 1.04 -0.73
CA SER A 47 32.26 2.04 -1.69
C SER A 47 31.42 2.11 -2.98
N VAL A 48 30.93 0.96 -3.46
CA VAL A 48 30.12 0.85 -4.69
C VAL A 48 28.75 1.52 -4.51
N CYS A 49 28.08 1.27 -3.38
CA CYS A 49 26.81 1.93 -3.04
C CYS A 49 26.98 3.44 -2.87
N SER A 50 28.05 3.90 -2.24
CA SER A 50 28.36 5.32 -2.09
C SER A 50 28.58 6.00 -3.44
N ARG A 51 29.34 5.35 -4.34
CA ARG A 51 29.62 5.85 -5.70
C ARG A 51 28.38 5.89 -6.60
N SER A 52 27.39 5.01 -6.37
CA SER A 52 26.15 4.99 -7.17
C SER A 52 25.36 6.30 -7.11
N GLY A 53 25.56 7.13 -6.08
CA GLY A 53 24.80 8.37 -5.87
C GLY A 53 23.33 8.16 -5.49
N LYS A 54 22.86 6.90 -5.37
CA LYS A 54 21.47 6.53 -5.03
C LYS A 54 21.03 7.09 -3.68
N TYR A 55 21.90 6.97 -2.68
CA TYR A 55 21.62 7.40 -1.29
C TYR A 55 22.00 8.88 -1.05
N ARG A 56 22.77 9.49 -1.96
CA ARG A 56 23.19 10.89 -1.86
C ARG A 56 22.14 11.79 -2.51
N LYS A 57 21.08 12.12 -1.77
CA LYS A 57 20.14 13.16 -2.22
C LYS A 57 20.88 14.49 -2.31
N SER A 58 21.05 15.03 -3.53
CA SER A 58 21.52 16.39 -3.74
C SER A 58 20.62 17.36 -2.95
N ILE A 59 21.22 18.29 -2.23
CA ILE A 59 20.54 19.31 -1.42
C ILE A 59 19.45 20.01 -2.26
N PHE A 60 19.71 20.22 -3.55
CA PHE A 60 18.78 20.81 -4.51
C PHE A 60 17.48 20.01 -4.72
N LYS A 61 17.55 18.67 -4.72
CA LYS A 61 16.36 17.80 -4.85
C LYS A 61 15.56 17.68 -3.55
N ARG A 62 16.23 17.90 -2.40
CA ARG A 62 15.57 18.01 -1.10
C ARG A 62 14.74 19.31 -1.02
N ILE A 63 15.27 20.40 -1.60
CA ILE A 63 14.55 21.67 -1.76
C ILE A 63 13.41 21.54 -2.79
N SER A 64 13.60 20.85 -3.92
CA SER A 64 12.52 20.66 -4.91
C SER A 64 11.36 19.80 -4.39
N ASN A 65 11.64 18.80 -3.54
CA ASN A 65 10.59 18.00 -2.92
C ASN A 65 9.84 18.79 -1.83
N PHE A 66 10.50 19.72 -1.15
CA PHE A 66 9.82 20.71 -0.30
C PHE A 66 8.94 21.63 -1.14
N SER A 67 9.37 21.96 -2.36
CA SER A 67 8.58 22.70 -3.36
C SER A 67 7.67 21.79 -4.23
N THR A 68 7.11 20.72 -3.67
CA THR A 68 5.98 20.04 -4.33
C THR A 68 4.71 20.82 -4.04
N CYS A 69 3.79 20.93 -5.02
CA CYS A 69 2.56 21.72 -4.92
C CYS A 69 1.81 21.48 -3.59
N SER A 70 1.73 20.22 -3.12
CA SER A 70 1.10 19.88 -1.84
C SER A 70 1.81 20.43 -0.59
N ASN A 71 3.13 20.58 -0.60
CA ASN A 71 3.85 21.19 0.51
C ASN A 71 3.73 22.72 0.46
N LEU A 72 3.73 23.30 -0.75
CA LEU A 72 3.50 24.73 -0.95
C LEU A 72 2.09 25.13 -0.51
N THR A 73 1.06 24.33 -0.83
CA THR A 73 -0.31 24.59 -0.37
C THR A 73 -0.43 24.52 1.14
N LEU A 74 0.26 23.58 1.81
CA LEU A 74 0.27 23.53 3.28
C LEU A 74 0.93 24.77 3.89
N VAL A 75 2.10 25.18 3.37
CA VAL A 75 2.77 26.40 3.84
C VAL A 75 1.87 27.61 3.63
N LEU A 76 1.22 27.71 2.47
CA LEU A 76 0.25 28.77 2.17
C LEU A 76 -0.94 28.75 3.16
N LEU A 77 -1.51 27.58 3.45
CA LEU A 77 -2.60 27.45 4.42
C LEU A 77 -2.17 27.88 5.84
N TRP A 78 -0.94 27.56 6.26
CA TRP A 78 -0.38 28.05 7.53
C TRP A 78 -0.18 29.57 7.52
N VAL A 79 0.29 30.15 6.42
CA VAL A 79 0.41 31.60 6.27
C VAL A 79 -0.95 32.27 6.38
N VAL A 80 -1.97 31.76 5.69
CA VAL A 80 -3.34 32.27 5.78
C VAL A 80 -3.87 32.14 7.21
N MET A 81 -3.58 31.03 7.91
CA MET A 81 -3.96 30.83 9.30
C MET A 81 -3.32 31.87 10.23
N VAL A 82 -2.02 32.18 10.05
CA VAL A 82 -1.31 33.21 10.82
C VAL A 82 -1.88 34.60 10.53
N VAL A 83 -2.18 34.90 9.27
CA VAL A 83 -2.81 36.18 8.87
C VAL A 83 -4.20 36.32 9.48
N LEU A 84 -5.00 35.25 9.52
CA LEU A 84 -6.31 35.24 10.18
C LEU A 84 -6.20 35.46 11.69
N ILE A 85 -5.24 34.82 12.36
CA ILE A 85 -4.99 35.04 13.79
C ILE A 85 -4.57 36.50 14.05
N TYR A 86 -3.70 37.05 13.19
CA TYR A 86 -3.31 38.46 13.26
C TYR A 86 -4.52 39.40 13.06
N TYR A 87 -5.37 39.10 12.08
CA TYR A 87 -6.59 39.85 11.81
C TYR A 87 -7.57 39.79 12.99
N ILE A 88 -7.82 38.61 13.56
CA ILE A 88 -8.68 38.43 14.74
C ILE A 88 -8.14 39.25 15.92
N LYS A 89 -6.82 39.16 16.19
CA LYS A 89 -6.17 39.90 17.26
C LYS A 89 -6.33 41.42 17.12
N HIS A 90 -6.37 41.94 15.90
CA HIS A 90 -6.49 43.37 15.63
C HIS A 90 -7.96 43.84 15.50
N THR A 91 -8.91 42.93 15.27
CA THR A 91 -10.34 43.25 15.07
C THR A 91 -11.16 43.14 16.36
N SER A 92 -10.68 42.40 17.37
CA SER A 92 -11.35 42.28 18.67
C SER A 92 -11.26 43.60 19.46
N HIS A 93 -12.14 44.55 19.15
CA HIS A 93 -12.50 45.59 20.11
C HIS A 93 -13.24 44.91 21.28
N GLU A 94 -12.81 45.22 22.51
CA GLU A 94 -13.38 44.67 23.74
C GLU A 94 -14.90 44.94 23.79
N PHE A 95 -15.71 43.88 23.70
CA PHE A 95 -17.12 43.94 24.07
C PHE A 95 -17.20 44.19 25.58
N LYS A 96 -17.26 45.45 25.99
CA LYS A 96 -17.55 45.81 27.38
C LYS A 96 -19.01 45.43 27.65
N VAL A 97 -19.20 44.44 28.52
CA VAL A 97 -20.53 44.12 29.08
C VAL A 97 -21.13 45.41 29.62
N PHE A 98 -22.37 45.71 29.25
CA PHE A 98 -23.04 46.95 29.65
C PHE A 98 -23.28 46.94 31.17
N GLU A 99 -22.36 47.54 31.91
CA GLU A 99 -22.42 47.69 33.36
C GLU A 99 -22.75 49.14 33.72
N PRO A 100 -24.02 49.47 34.06
CA PRO A 100 -24.45 50.84 34.30
C PRO A 100 -23.67 51.57 35.40
N PHE A 101 -23.28 50.86 36.47
CA PHE A 101 -22.48 51.41 37.57
C PHE A 101 -21.06 51.75 37.12
N SER A 102 -20.40 50.83 36.41
CA SER A 102 -19.04 51.03 35.85
C SER A 102 -19.00 52.14 34.81
N ILE A 103 -20.03 52.29 33.97
CA ILE A 103 -20.16 53.36 32.96
C ILE A 103 -20.30 54.74 33.63
N LEU A 104 -21.05 54.83 34.74
CA LEU A 104 -21.21 56.07 35.52
C LEU A 104 -20.04 56.32 36.50
N GLY A 105 -19.15 55.34 36.68
CA GLY A 105 -18.01 55.39 37.60
C GLY A 105 -18.43 55.31 39.08
N LEU A 106 -19.43 54.48 39.40
CA LEU A 106 -19.99 54.28 40.73
C LEU A 106 -19.81 52.83 41.19
N GLU A 107 -19.79 52.62 42.51
CA GLU A 107 -19.83 51.27 43.09
C GLU A 107 -21.24 50.68 43.06
N HIS A 108 -21.33 49.35 43.03
CA HIS A 108 -22.61 48.64 43.09
C HIS A 108 -23.37 48.99 44.38
N GLY A 109 -24.62 49.45 44.24
CA GLY A 109 -25.45 49.86 45.38
C GLY A 109 -25.37 51.34 45.75
N ALA A 110 -24.74 52.19 44.92
CA ALA A 110 -24.74 53.64 45.09
C ALA A 110 -26.17 54.21 45.23
N SER A 111 -26.32 55.24 46.07
CA SER A 111 -27.62 55.87 46.31
C SER A 111 -28.12 56.61 45.06
N ASP A 112 -29.45 56.74 44.90
CA ASP A 112 -30.06 57.48 43.79
C ASP A 112 -29.56 58.94 43.70
N SER A 113 -29.14 59.51 44.84
CA SER A 113 -28.56 60.84 44.91
C SER A 113 -27.16 60.91 44.26
N ASP A 114 -26.38 59.84 44.36
CA ASP A 114 -25.03 59.74 43.80
C ASP A 114 -25.06 59.38 42.33
N ILE A 115 -26.03 58.56 41.90
CA ILE A 115 -26.34 58.28 40.49
C ILE A 115 -26.67 59.57 39.73
N LYS A 116 -27.53 60.42 40.30
CA LYS A 116 -27.89 61.73 39.70
C LYS A 116 -26.71 62.70 39.66
N LYS A 117 -25.84 62.71 40.67
CA LYS A 117 -24.62 63.54 40.68
C LYS A 117 -23.62 63.09 39.62
N ALA A 118 -23.38 61.77 39.50
CA ALA A 118 -22.46 61.20 38.54
C ALA A 118 -22.94 61.43 37.10
N TYR A 119 -24.23 61.21 36.83
CA TYR A 119 -24.85 61.53 35.54
C TYR A 119 -24.69 63.01 35.21
N ARG A 120 -25.04 63.94 36.12
CA ARG A 120 -24.90 65.38 35.87
C ARG A 120 -23.45 65.78 35.55
N ARG A 121 -22.46 65.18 36.21
CA ARG A 121 -21.03 65.41 35.93
C ARG A 121 -20.65 64.94 34.53
N LEU A 122 -21.04 63.73 34.16
CA LEU A 122 -20.72 63.14 32.86
C LEU A 122 -21.51 63.79 31.71
N SER A 123 -22.79 64.14 31.92
CA SER A 123 -23.59 64.85 30.94
C SER A 123 -23.00 66.20 30.58
N ILE A 124 -22.35 66.92 31.50
CA ILE A 124 -21.70 68.20 31.18
C ILE A 124 -20.47 67.99 30.30
N GLN A 125 -19.75 66.89 30.51
CA GLN A 125 -18.52 66.56 29.80
C GLN A 125 -18.76 66.01 28.39
N TYR A 126 -19.85 65.27 28.20
CA TYR A 126 -20.19 64.58 26.94
C TYR A 126 -21.47 65.14 26.28
N HIS A 127 -21.94 66.34 26.68
CA HIS A 127 -23.13 66.95 26.05
C HIS A 127 -22.85 67.33 24.59
N PRO A 128 -23.76 67.05 23.63
CA PRO A 128 -23.58 67.43 22.22
C PRO A 128 -23.36 68.92 22.01
N ASP A 129 -24.01 69.76 22.82
CA ASP A 129 -23.85 71.23 22.70
C ASP A 129 -22.52 71.77 23.28
N LYS A 130 -21.83 71.01 24.14
CA LYS A 130 -20.64 71.49 24.86
C LYS A 130 -19.35 70.81 24.39
N ASN A 131 -19.46 69.62 23.81
CA ASN A 131 -18.34 68.87 23.26
C ASN A 131 -18.56 68.68 21.75
N PRO A 132 -17.69 69.25 20.89
CA PRO A 132 -17.84 69.17 19.44
C PRO A 132 -17.44 67.80 18.85
N ASP A 133 -16.91 66.86 19.65
CA ASP A 133 -16.50 65.55 19.17
C ASP A 133 -17.71 64.64 18.89
N PRO A 134 -17.86 64.07 17.67
CA PRO A 134 -18.99 63.21 17.33
C PRO A 134 -19.01 61.90 18.14
N GLU A 135 -17.85 61.33 18.46
CA GLU A 135 -17.75 60.12 19.30
C GLU A 135 -18.21 60.36 20.74
N ALA A 136 -18.03 61.58 21.26
CA ALA A 136 -18.50 61.94 22.60
C ALA A 136 -20.03 61.99 22.67
N HIS A 137 -20.68 62.40 21.58
CA HIS A 137 -22.13 62.38 21.46
C HIS A 137 -22.68 60.95 21.45
N ASP A 138 -22.10 60.09 20.63
CA ASP A 138 -22.51 58.69 20.55
C ASP A 138 -22.31 57.99 21.90
N TYR A 139 -21.17 58.23 22.57
CA TYR A 139 -20.92 57.68 23.90
C TYR A 139 -21.94 58.17 24.96
N PHE A 140 -22.35 59.43 24.87
CA PHE A 140 -23.35 60.00 25.77
C PHE A 140 -24.72 59.34 25.59
N VAL A 141 -25.18 59.21 24.35
CA VAL A 141 -26.51 58.66 24.04
C VAL A 141 -26.53 57.15 24.27
N GLU A 142 -25.51 56.43 23.82
CA GLU A 142 -25.50 54.98 23.84
C GLU A 142 -25.16 54.38 25.20
N TYR A 143 -24.25 55.00 25.96
CA TYR A 143 -23.78 54.43 27.22
C TYR A 143 -24.25 55.24 28.43
N ILE A 144 -23.98 56.55 28.49
CA ILE A 144 -24.22 57.36 29.70
C ILE A 144 -25.72 57.55 29.97
N SER A 145 -26.50 57.92 28.95
CA SER A 145 -27.94 58.13 29.06
C SER A 145 -28.67 56.82 29.37
N LYS A 146 -28.32 55.73 28.66
CA LYS A 146 -28.91 54.40 28.91
C LYS A 146 -28.54 53.87 30.30
N ALA A 147 -27.31 54.08 30.78
CA ALA A 147 -26.89 53.64 32.11
C ALA A 147 -27.66 54.38 33.22
N TYR A 148 -27.90 55.69 33.06
CA TYR A 148 -28.71 56.45 34.00
C TYR A 148 -30.18 56.01 33.98
N GLN A 149 -30.75 55.76 32.80
CA GLN A 149 -32.11 55.23 32.66
C GLN A 149 -32.26 53.84 33.30
N ALA A 150 -31.29 52.96 33.07
CA ALA A 150 -31.23 51.62 33.64
C ALA A 150 -31.30 51.60 35.17
N LEU A 151 -30.69 52.58 35.84
CA LEU A 151 -30.62 52.65 37.30
C LEU A 151 -31.73 53.51 37.94
N THR A 152 -32.36 54.39 37.17
CA THR A 152 -33.34 55.36 37.71
C THR A 152 -34.79 54.93 37.48
N ASP A 153 -35.09 54.24 36.37
CA ASP A 153 -36.44 53.73 36.10
C ASP A 153 -36.69 52.45 36.91
N PRO A 154 -37.72 52.38 37.77
CA PRO A 154 -38.02 51.18 38.56
C PRO A 154 -38.17 49.92 37.70
N VAL A 155 -38.73 50.04 36.48
CA VAL A 155 -38.93 48.88 35.59
C VAL A 155 -37.60 48.40 35.00
N SER A 156 -36.77 49.33 34.52
CA SER A 156 -35.46 48.99 33.95
C SER A 156 -34.47 48.49 35.01
N ARG A 157 -34.58 48.99 36.25
CA ARG A 157 -33.76 48.55 37.39
C ARG A 157 -34.12 47.13 37.81
N GLU A 158 -35.41 46.82 37.94
CA GLU A 158 -35.86 45.45 38.21
C GLU A 158 -35.44 44.48 37.09
N ASN A 159 -35.57 44.91 35.83
CA ASN A 159 -35.11 44.14 34.67
C ASN A 159 -33.60 43.90 34.67
N PHE A 160 -32.80 44.92 35.03
CA PHE A 160 -31.36 44.79 35.14
C PHE A 160 -30.96 43.85 36.29
N GLU A 161 -31.60 43.96 37.46
CA GLU A 161 -31.34 43.08 38.61
C GLU A 161 -31.73 41.62 38.33
N LYS A 162 -32.78 41.40 37.53
CA LYS A 162 -33.32 40.07 37.22
C LYS A 162 -32.69 39.41 35.98
N TYR A 163 -32.29 40.19 34.98
CA TYR A 163 -31.82 39.69 33.68
C TYR A 163 -30.45 40.23 33.25
N GLY A 164 -29.83 41.14 34.02
CA GLY A 164 -28.52 41.72 33.71
C GLY A 164 -28.53 42.78 32.60
N HIS A 165 -29.69 43.21 32.11
CA HIS A 165 -29.83 44.24 31.07
C HIS A 165 -31.08 45.12 31.30
N PRO A 166 -31.03 46.45 31.06
CA PRO A 166 -32.16 47.36 31.33
C PRO A 166 -33.45 47.05 30.57
N ASP A 167 -33.32 46.48 29.37
CA ASP A 167 -34.45 46.14 28.48
C ASP A 167 -35.13 44.80 28.82
N GLY A 168 -34.66 44.09 29.86
CA GLY A 168 -35.23 42.81 30.30
C GLY A 168 -34.66 41.59 29.60
N ARG A 169 -35.43 40.49 29.53
CA ARG A 169 -35.00 39.22 28.93
C ARG A 169 -34.73 39.42 27.43
N GLN A 170 -33.45 39.54 27.07
CA GLN A 170 -33.04 39.52 25.67
C GLN A 170 -33.38 38.14 25.07
N GLY A 171 -34.05 38.14 23.92
CA GLY A 171 -34.19 36.93 23.12
C GLY A 171 -32.80 36.48 22.67
N LEU A 172 -32.54 35.16 22.71
CA LEU A 172 -31.30 34.61 22.17
C LEU A 172 -31.25 34.91 20.67
N GLN A 173 -30.52 35.95 20.26
CA GLN A 173 -30.29 36.24 18.85
C GLN A 173 -29.27 35.24 18.32
N MET A 174 -29.73 34.27 17.53
CA MET A 174 -28.84 33.33 16.84
C MET A 174 -28.27 34.03 15.60
N GLY A 175 -27.07 34.58 15.71
CA GLY A 175 -26.29 35.06 14.58
C GLY A 175 -25.64 33.91 13.82
N ILE A 176 -25.77 33.89 12.49
CA ILE A 176 -24.95 33.02 11.64
C ILE A 176 -23.63 33.76 11.42
N ALA A 177 -22.50 33.11 11.71
CA ALA A 177 -21.16 33.67 11.54
C ALA A 177 -20.75 33.82 10.07
N LEU A 178 -21.67 34.10 9.15
CA LEU A 178 -21.40 34.40 7.74
C LEU A 178 -21.42 35.91 7.52
N PRO A 179 -20.49 36.45 6.71
CA PRO A 179 -20.39 37.87 6.49
C PRO A 179 -21.57 38.38 5.65
N PRO A 180 -22.02 39.63 5.87
CA PRO A 180 -23.21 40.18 5.22
C PRO A 180 -23.08 40.26 3.69
N PHE A 181 -21.87 40.37 3.13
CA PHE A 181 -21.66 40.40 1.68
C PHE A 181 -22.00 39.08 0.97
N LEU A 182 -21.98 37.93 1.67
CA LEU A 182 -22.40 36.65 1.11
C LEU A 182 -23.93 36.47 1.14
N LEU A 183 -24.62 37.18 2.02
CA LEU A 183 -26.06 37.03 2.27
C LEU A 183 -26.90 38.14 1.62
N ASN A 184 -26.34 39.34 1.43
CA ASN A 184 -27.04 40.43 0.75
C ASN A 184 -27.12 40.13 -0.75
N ILE A 185 -28.32 39.84 -1.26
CA ILE A 185 -28.62 39.46 -2.66
C ILE A 185 -28.58 40.67 -3.61
N ASP A 186 -27.67 41.62 -3.39
CA ASP A 186 -27.46 42.74 -4.32
C ASP A 186 -26.61 42.24 -5.50
N GLY A 187 -27.27 41.65 -6.52
CA GLY A 187 -26.80 41.38 -7.88
C GLY A 187 -25.47 40.62 -8.08
N ALA A 188 -24.35 41.16 -7.60
CA ALA A 188 -23.00 40.64 -7.74
C ALA A 188 -22.71 39.44 -6.80
N SER A 189 -23.28 39.41 -5.59
CA SER A 189 -23.12 38.32 -4.61
C SER A 189 -23.86 37.05 -5.02
N GLY A 190 -25.05 37.19 -5.61
CA GLY A 190 -25.86 36.07 -6.12
C GLY A 190 -25.16 35.28 -7.24
N GLY A 191 -24.42 35.98 -8.11
CA GLY A 191 -23.62 35.34 -9.15
C GLY A 191 -22.47 34.49 -8.60
N ILE A 192 -21.80 34.97 -7.54
CA ILE A 192 -20.71 34.24 -6.88
C ILE A 192 -21.25 33.01 -6.14
N LEU A 193 -22.40 33.13 -5.48
CA LEU A 193 -23.07 32.01 -4.80
C LEU A 193 -23.49 30.92 -5.81
N LEU A 194 -24.10 31.32 -6.94
CA LEU A 194 -24.54 30.38 -7.98
C LEU A 194 -23.34 29.68 -8.65
N LEU A 195 -22.26 30.41 -8.94
CA LEU A 195 -21.01 29.82 -9.43
C LEU A 195 -20.39 28.86 -8.43
N GLY A 196 -20.44 29.19 -7.13
CA GLY A 196 -19.99 28.30 -6.05
C GLY A 196 -20.81 27.01 -5.99
N ILE A 197 -22.13 27.11 -6.06
CA ILE A 197 -23.03 25.94 -6.04
C ILE A 197 -22.83 25.10 -7.30
N VAL A 198 -22.79 25.68 -8.48
CA VAL A 198 -22.54 24.94 -9.73
C VAL A 198 -21.14 24.31 -9.72
N GLY A 199 -20.13 25.03 -9.23
CA GLY A 199 -18.77 24.54 -9.10
C GLY A 199 -18.65 23.34 -8.16
N VAL A 200 -19.27 23.41 -6.98
CA VAL A 200 -19.14 22.39 -5.93
C VAL A 200 -20.13 21.24 -6.10
N CYS A 201 -21.35 21.50 -6.55
CA CYS A 201 -22.40 20.48 -6.65
C CYS A 201 -22.45 19.81 -8.02
N ILE A 202 -22.00 20.46 -9.09
CA ILE A 202 -22.07 19.89 -10.46
C ILE A 202 -20.67 19.60 -10.99
N LEU A 203 -19.82 20.62 -11.11
CA LEU A 203 -18.51 20.45 -11.75
C LEU A 203 -17.57 19.55 -10.93
N LEU A 204 -17.51 19.72 -9.61
CA LEU A 204 -16.63 18.93 -8.77
C LEU A 204 -17.00 17.44 -8.77
N PRO A 205 -18.27 17.02 -8.57
CA PRO A 205 -18.68 15.63 -8.70
C PRO A 205 -18.48 15.08 -10.10
N LEU A 206 -18.74 15.87 -11.16
CA LEU A 206 -18.55 15.43 -12.54
C LEU A 206 -17.07 15.21 -12.86
N VAL A 207 -16.19 16.14 -12.47
CA VAL A 207 -14.73 16.00 -12.65
C VAL A 207 -14.21 14.81 -11.85
N LEU A 208 -14.66 14.65 -10.59
CA LEU A 208 -14.30 13.48 -9.78
C LEU A 208 -14.78 12.19 -10.42
N ALA A 209 -16.02 12.14 -10.93
CA ALA A 209 -16.58 10.98 -11.61
C ALA A 209 -15.80 10.65 -12.88
N VAL A 210 -15.50 11.63 -13.74
CA VAL A 210 -14.73 11.42 -14.97
C VAL A 210 -13.30 10.96 -14.66
N ILE A 211 -12.62 11.57 -13.68
CA ILE A 211 -11.27 11.15 -13.27
C ILE A 211 -11.31 9.75 -12.66
N TYR A 212 -12.29 9.47 -11.80
CA TYR A 212 -12.43 8.17 -11.17
C TYR A 212 -12.72 7.08 -12.20
N LEU A 213 -13.73 7.27 -13.06
CA LEU A 213 -14.12 6.33 -14.10
C LEU A 213 -13.01 6.11 -15.13
N SER A 214 -12.35 7.18 -15.59
CA SER A 214 -11.25 7.04 -16.54
C SER A 214 -10.04 6.31 -15.93
N ARG A 215 -9.76 6.52 -14.64
CA ARG A 215 -8.67 5.82 -13.95
C ARG A 215 -9.02 4.39 -13.60
N SER A 216 -10.22 4.13 -13.08
CA SER A 216 -10.68 2.79 -12.69
C SER A 216 -10.87 1.89 -13.90
N ALA A 217 -11.29 2.42 -15.05
CA ALA A 217 -11.39 1.66 -16.29
C ALA A 217 -10.02 1.32 -16.88
N LYS A 218 -8.99 2.16 -16.67
CA LYS A 218 -7.64 1.95 -17.22
C LYS A 218 -6.74 1.12 -16.30
N TYR A 219 -6.82 1.33 -14.99
CA TYR A 219 -5.90 0.77 -14.01
C TYR A 219 -6.62 -0.07 -12.95
N THR A 220 -5.96 -1.15 -12.55
CA THR A 220 -6.38 -1.96 -11.40
C THR A 220 -6.06 -1.29 -10.07
N GLY A 221 -6.51 -1.89 -8.95
CA GLY A 221 -6.20 -1.41 -7.60
C GLY A 221 -4.69 -1.25 -7.32
N ASN A 222 -3.85 -2.08 -7.97
CA ASN A 222 -2.39 -1.95 -7.89
C ASN A 222 -1.83 -1.00 -8.95
N TYR A 223 -2.63 -0.10 -9.53
CA TYR A 223 -2.25 0.86 -10.57
C TYR A 223 -1.69 0.24 -11.87
N VAL A 224 -1.91 -1.05 -12.13
CA VAL A 224 -1.42 -1.76 -13.33
C VAL A 224 -2.50 -1.72 -14.40
N MET A 225 -2.15 -1.56 -15.67
CA MET A 225 -3.14 -1.49 -16.74
C MET A 225 -3.88 -2.82 -16.91
N HIS A 226 -5.19 -2.77 -17.14
CA HIS A 226 -5.97 -3.96 -17.45
C HIS A 226 -5.45 -4.69 -18.71
N GLN A 227 -4.96 -3.93 -19.71
CA GLN A 227 -4.34 -4.49 -20.91
C GLN A 227 -3.08 -5.31 -20.60
N THR A 228 -2.26 -4.88 -19.64
CA THR A 228 -1.07 -5.61 -19.21
C THR A 228 -1.43 -6.92 -18.52
N LEU A 229 -2.42 -6.89 -17.64
CA LEU A 229 -2.90 -8.11 -16.99
C LEU A 229 -3.48 -9.10 -18.00
N SER A 230 -4.24 -8.62 -19.00
CA SER A 230 -4.75 -9.45 -20.09
C SER A 230 -3.61 -10.08 -20.91
N ALA A 231 -2.58 -9.29 -21.27
CA ALA A 231 -1.42 -9.80 -21.96
C ALA A 231 -0.66 -10.86 -21.13
N TYR A 232 -0.42 -10.58 -19.85
CA TYR A 232 0.21 -11.54 -18.95
C TYR A 232 -0.63 -12.80 -18.80
N TYR A 233 -1.94 -12.67 -18.63
CA TYR A 233 -2.86 -13.80 -18.53
C TYR A 233 -2.77 -14.72 -19.75
N TYR A 234 -2.77 -14.14 -20.96
CA TYR A 234 -2.72 -14.88 -22.23
C TYR A 234 -1.37 -15.53 -22.52
N PHE A 235 -0.26 -14.82 -22.24
CA PHE A 235 1.09 -15.33 -22.55
C PHE A 235 1.68 -16.23 -21.47
N MET A 236 1.11 -16.23 -20.26
CA MET A 236 1.54 -17.12 -19.18
C MET A 236 1.11 -18.56 -19.49
N LYS A 237 2.07 -19.50 -19.46
CA LYS A 237 1.87 -20.93 -19.72
C LYS A 237 2.52 -21.78 -18.61
N PRO A 238 2.00 -22.98 -18.31
CA PRO A 238 2.54 -23.85 -17.25
C PRO A 238 3.96 -24.34 -17.55
N SER A 239 4.28 -24.54 -18.83
CA SER A 239 5.60 -24.99 -19.31
C SER A 239 6.58 -23.85 -19.57
N LEU A 240 6.28 -22.61 -19.15
CA LEU A 240 7.16 -21.47 -19.41
C LEU A 240 8.47 -21.62 -18.65
N ALA A 241 9.58 -21.74 -19.39
CA ALA A 241 10.92 -21.78 -18.81
C ALA A 241 11.34 -20.39 -18.27
N PRO A 242 12.13 -20.32 -17.18
CA PRO A 242 12.62 -19.05 -16.61
C PRO A 242 13.32 -18.14 -17.64
N SER A 243 14.06 -18.72 -18.58
CA SER A 243 14.75 -17.97 -19.65
C SER A 243 13.80 -17.23 -20.59
N LYS A 244 12.56 -17.70 -20.75
CA LYS A 244 11.54 -17.11 -21.63
C LYS A 244 10.58 -16.17 -20.89
N VAL A 245 10.64 -16.09 -19.56
CA VAL A 245 9.81 -15.19 -18.73
C VAL A 245 10.04 -13.72 -19.10
N LEU A 246 11.28 -13.33 -19.40
CA LEU A 246 11.59 -11.98 -19.86
C LEU A 246 10.74 -11.57 -21.07
N GLY A 247 10.52 -12.48 -22.01
CA GLY A 247 9.70 -12.24 -23.21
C GLY A 247 8.21 -12.06 -22.92
N VAL A 248 7.72 -12.55 -21.77
CA VAL A 248 6.36 -12.26 -21.29
C VAL A 248 6.33 -10.92 -20.55
N PHE A 249 7.33 -10.67 -19.71
CA PHE A 249 7.45 -9.45 -18.91
C PHE A 249 7.45 -8.17 -19.78
N ILE A 250 8.20 -8.17 -20.89
CA ILE A 250 8.32 -7.00 -21.79
C ILE A 250 7.01 -6.64 -22.52
N LYS A 251 6.02 -7.54 -22.55
CA LYS A 251 4.73 -7.32 -23.23
C LYS A 251 3.76 -6.45 -22.44
N ALA A 252 4.20 -5.84 -21.35
CA ALA A 252 3.41 -4.88 -20.59
C ALA A 252 3.01 -3.68 -21.45
N ALA A 253 1.73 -3.28 -21.36
CA ALA A 253 1.22 -2.10 -22.04
C ALA A 253 1.92 -0.82 -21.56
N GLU A 254 2.32 -0.74 -20.29
CA GLU A 254 3.06 0.40 -19.76
C GLU A 254 4.43 0.58 -20.42
N PHE A 255 5.07 -0.49 -20.89
CA PHE A 255 6.31 -0.39 -21.67
C PHE A 255 6.04 0.01 -23.12
N MET A 256 4.87 -0.36 -23.66
CA MET A 256 4.45 0.04 -25.00
C MET A 256 4.08 1.52 -25.09
N GLU A 257 3.63 2.15 -24.00
CA GLU A 257 3.38 3.60 -23.94
C GLU A 257 4.67 4.44 -23.95
N ILE A 258 5.84 3.84 -23.72
CA ILE A 258 7.11 4.57 -23.76
C ILE A 258 7.45 4.92 -25.22
N PRO A 259 7.69 6.21 -25.54
CA PRO A 259 7.85 6.65 -26.91
C PRO A 259 9.09 6.04 -27.58
N VAL A 260 8.92 5.53 -28.79
CA VAL A 260 10.02 5.08 -29.66
C VAL A 260 10.37 6.22 -30.61
N ARG A 261 11.52 6.85 -30.41
CA ARG A 261 11.95 7.99 -31.23
C ARG A 261 12.73 7.49 -32.44
N ARG A 262 12.65 8.18 -33.58
CA ARG A 262 13.44 7.83 -34.78
C ARG A 262 14.96 7.90 -34.53
N SER A 263 15.39 8.79 -33.63
CA SER A 263 16.78 8.93 -33.17
C SER A 263 17.30 7.72 -32.39
N ASP A 264 16.41 6.85 -31.90
CA ASP A 264 16.80 5.73 -31.04
C ASP A 264 17.38 4.55 -31.85
N GLY A 265 17.20 4.52 -33.18
CA GLY A 265 17.57 3.39 -34.03
C GLY A 265 19.06 3.01 -33.96
N GLU A 266 19.97 3.96 -34.23
CA GLU A 266 21.41 3.70 -34.22
C GLU A 266 21.94 3.32 -32.81
N PRO A 267 21.58 4.03 -31.72
CA PRO A 267 21.96 3.61 -30.37
C PRO A 267 21.45 2.22 -29.98
N LEU A 268 20.21 1.87 -30.35
CA LEU A 268 19.64 0.55 -30.06
C LEU A 268 20.37 -0.55 -30.83
N GLN A 269 20.81 -0.29 -32.06
CA GLN A 269 21.59 -1.25 -32.83
C GLN A 269 22.99 -1.48 -32.22
N LYS A 270 23.65 -0.42 -31.74
CA LYS A 270 24.92 -0.54 -31.00
C LYS A 270 24.73 -1.37 -29.73
N LEU A 271 23.65 -1.09 -28.98
CA LEU A 271 23.31 -1.85 -27.77
C LEU A 271 23.02 -3.32 -28.08
N PHE A 272 22.27 -3.60 -29.15
CA PHE A 272 22.00 -4.96 -29.60
C PHE A 272 23.30 -5.74 -29.83
N MET A 273 24.32 -5.12 -30.44
CA MET A 273 25.61 -5.79 -30.69
C MET A 273 26.36 -6.15 -29.41
N LEU A 274 26.30 -5.29 -28.38
CA LEU A 274 26.93 -5.55 -27.07
C LEU A 274 26.22 -6.68 -26.32
N VAL A 275 24.90 -6.72 -26.43
CA VAL A 275 24.03 -7.57 -25.62
C VAL A 275 23.68 -8.90 -26.32
N ARG A 276 24.05 -9.04 -27.59
CA ARG A 276 23.67 -10.16 -28.46
C ARG A 276 23.92 -11.55 -27.89
N SER A 277 25.00 -11.74 -27.14
CA SER A 277 25.36 -13.05 -26.55
C SER A 277 24.39 -13.51 -25.47
N GLU A 278 23.70 -12.57 -24.84
CA GLU A 278 22.76 -12.81 -23.74
C GLU A 278 21.30 -12.88 -24.20
N LEU A 279 21.02 -12.41 -25.41
CA LEU A 279 19.72 -12.63 -26.04
C LEU A 279 19.57 -14.15 -26.29
N ASN A 280 18.41 -14.71 -25.95
CA ASN A 280 18.09 -16.13 -26.19
C ASN A 280 17.86 -16.44 -27.69
N LEU A 281 18.77 -15.98 -28.54
CA LEU A 281 18.81 -16.21 -29.98
C LEU A 281 19.54 -17.52 -30.24
N ASP A 282 18.96 -18.36 -31.10
CA ASP A 282 19.60 -19.61 -31.48
C ASP A 282 20.88 -19.33 -32.29
N LEU A 283 22.03 -19.74 -31.74
CA LEU A 283 23.36 -19.55 -32.32
C LEU A 283 23.50 -20.19 -33.71
N LYS A 284 22.65 -21.17 -34.05
CA LYS A 284 22.65 -21.85 -35.36
C LYS A 284 21.98 -21.03 -36.47
N ASN A 285 21.02 -20.17 -36.14
CA ASN A 285 20.21 -19.39 -37.11
C ASN A 285 20.23 -17.87 -36.80
N ILE A 286 21.38 -17.34 -36.37
CA ILE A 286 21.53 -15.96 -35.86
C ILE A 286 20.96 -14.91 -36.82
N ARG A 287 21.21 -15.01 -38.13
CA ARG A 287 20.72 -14.02 -39.11
C ARG A 287 19.19 -14.00 -39.23
N GLN A 288 18.56 -15.17 -39.19
CA GLN A 288 17.10 -15.28 -39.27
C GLN A 288 16.44 -14.82 -37.96
N GLU A 289 16.99 -15.23 -36.82
CA GLU A 289 16.49 -14.82 -35.50
C GLU A 289 16.68 -13.32 -35.24
N GLN A 290 17.80 -12.74 -35.70
CA GLN A 290 18.00 -11.29 -35.68
C GLN A 290 16.95 -10.58 -36.53
N ALA A 291 16.66 -11.08 -37.74
CA ALA A 291 15.61 -10.49 -38.57
C ALA A 291 14.21 -10.62 -37.93
N LYS A 292 13.90 -11.76 -37.27
CA LYS A 292 12.65 -11.94 -36.53
C LYS A 292 12.55 -10.99 -35.34
N PHE A 293 13.65 -10.78 -34.61
CA PHE A 293 13.72 -9.87 -33.48
C PHE A 293 13.37 -8.44 -33.89
N TRP A 294 14.02 -7.92 -34.94
CA TRP A 294 13.74 -6.56 -35.45
C TRP A 294 12.39 -6.40 -36.15
N LYS A 295 11.74 -7.51 -36.56
CA LYS A 295 10.37 -7.50 -37.10
C LYS A 295 9.28 -7.38 -36.03
N GLN A 296 9.62 -7.56 -34.75
CA GLN A 296 8.67 -7.36 -33.66
C GLN A 296 8.28 -5.88 -33.53
N HIS A 297 7.27 -5.61 -32.72
CA HIS A 297 6.86 -4.24 -32.43
C HIS A 297 8.05 -3.43 -31.84
N PRO A 298 8.37 -2.23 -32.37
CA PRO A 298 9.57 -1.49 -31.98
C PRO A 298 9.68 -1.18 -30.48
N ALA A 299 8.55 -0.99 -29.79
CA ALA A 299 8.53 -0.75 -28.36
C ALA A 299 8.98 -1.99 -27.56
N LEU A 300 8.64 -3.20 -28.02
CA LEU A 300 9.05 -4.45 -27.37
C LEU A 300 10.55 -4.68 -27.53
N VAL A 301 11.07 -4.44 -28.74
CA VAL A 301 12.51 -4.51 -29.04
C VAL A 301 13.29 -3.53 -28.16
N LYS A 302 12.82 -2.28 -28.07
CA LYS A 302 13.40 -1.27 -27.19
C LYS A 302 13.36 -1.73 -25.72
N ALA A 303 12.22 -2.24 -25.26
CA ALA A 303 12.05 -2.70 -23.89
C ALA A 303 13.00 -3.87 -23.54
N GLU A 304 13.08 -4.89 -24.40
CA GLU A 304 13.95 -6.04 -24.20
C GLU A 304 15.42 -5.64 -24.15
N LEU A 305 15.87 -4.79 -25.08
CA LEU A 305 17.25 -4.29 -25.10
C LEU A 305 17.59 -3.47 -23.87
N LEU A 306 16.68 -2.60 -23.40
CA LEU A 306 16.90 -1.77 -22.23
C LEU A 306 16.96 -2.61 -20.94
N ILE A 307 16.08 -3.60 -20.78
CA ILE A 307 16.15 -4.51 -19.62
C ILE A 307 17.43 -5.36 -19.68
N GLN A 308 17.79 -5.84 -20.86
CA GLN A 308 19.01 -6.63 -20.99
C GLN A 308 20.29 -5.79 -20.80
N ALA A 309 20.26 -4.49 -21.10
CA ALA A 309 21.31 -3.54 -20.73
C ALA A 309 21.48 -3.41 -19.21
N GLN A 310 20.37 -3.48 -18.44
CA GLN A 310 20.43 -3.54 -16.98
C GLN A 310 21.10 -4.84 -16.53
N LEU A 311 20.68 -5.97 -17.07
CA LEU A 311 21.18 -7.30 -16.68
C LEU A 311 22.69 -7.46 -16.95
N THR A 312 23.20 -6.82 -18.02
CA THR A 312 24.63 -6.85 -18.41
C THR A 312 25.46 -5.70 -17.84
N ARG A 313 24.85 -4.76 -17.10
CA ARG A 313 25.48 -3.57 -16.51
C ARG A 313 26.00 -2.54 -17.52
N GLU A 314 25.54 -2.58 -18.77
CA GLU A 314 25.97 -1.70 -19.87
C GLU A 314 25.23 -0.34 -19.91
N SER A 315 24.76 0.14 -18.76
CA SER A 315 23.99 1.40 -18.66
C SER A 315 24.75 2.65 -19.12
N LYS A 316 26.09 2.62 -19.15
CA LYS A 316 26.93 3.74 -19.61
C LYS A 316 26.91 3.92 -21.13
N ALA A 317 26.57 2.87 -21.89
CA ALA A 317 26.48 2.92 -23.35
C ALA A 317 25.20 3.63 -23.84
N LEU A 318 24.26 3.95 -22.93
CA LEU A 318 22.97 4.55 -23.27
C LEU A 318 23.08 6.06 -23.49
N THR A 319 22.40 6.56 -24.53
CA THR A 319 22.23 7.99 -24.75
C THR A 319 21.36 8.61 -23.65
N PRO A 320 21.48 9.92 -23.35
CA PRO A 320 20.72 10.57 -22.28
C PRO A 320 19.19 10.44 -22.42
N ALA A 321 18.67 10.38 -23.65
CA ALA A 321 17.26 10.17 -23.92
C ALA A 321 16.83 8.74 -23.57
N LEU A 322 17.57 7.72 -24.02
CA LEU A 322 17.33 6.32 -23.67
C LEU A 322 17.53 6.05 -22.17
N LEU A 323 18.43 6.76 -21.51
CA LEU A 323 18.62 6.66 -20.07
C LEU A 323 17.39 7.11 -19.27
N ARG A 324 16.63 8.10 -19.76
CA ARG A 324 15.36 8.52 -19.14
C ARG A 324 14.32 7.41 -19.27
N ASP A 325 14.19 6.85 -20.48
CA ASP A 325 13.24 5.77 -20.77
C ASP A 325 13.61 4.51 -19.97
N PHE A 326 14.90 4.16 -19.91
CA PHE A 326 15.45 3.09 -19.09
C PHE A 326 15.12 3.24 -17.61
N ARG A 327 15.33 4.44 -17.03
CA ARG A 327 14.95 4.72 -15.65
C ARG A 327 13.45 4.57 -15.45
N ARG A 328 12.62 5.05 -16.38
CA ARG A 328 11.17 4.90 -16.29
C ARG A 328 10.74 3.42 -16.32
N MET A 329 11.37 2.61 -17.17
CA MET A 329 11.12 1.16 -17.20
C MET A 329 11.49 0.49 -15.89
N LEU A 330 12.67 0.79 -15.34
CA LEU A 330 13.11 0.21 -14.07
C LEU A 330 12.21 0.65 -12.89
N GLU A 331 11.65 1.86 -12.93
CA GLU A 331 10.69 2.34 -11.91
C GLU A 331 9.41 1.50 -11.89
N LEU A 332 8.91 1.12 -13.08
CA LEU A 332 7.69 0.32 -13.24
C LEU A 332 7.93 -1.18 -12.99
N SER A 333 9.17 -1.65 -13.17
CA SER A 333 9.50 -3.08 -13.19
C SER A 333 9.08 -3.87 -11.95
N PRO A 334 9.39 -3.44 -10.70
CA PRO A 334 9.02 -4.21 -9.51
C PRO A 334 7.52 -4.46 -9.39
N ARG A 335 6.72 -3.45 -9.73
CA ARG A 335 5.27 -3.53 -9.70
C ARG A 335 4.72 -4.51 -10.74
N LEU A 336 5.25 -4.43 -11.96
CA LEU A 336 4.85 -5.32 -13.05
C LEU A 336 5.27 -6.78 -12.78
N LEU A 337 6.45 -6.99 -12.19
CA LEU A 337 6.93 -8.31 -11.78
C LEU A 337 6.04 -8.92 -10.68
N GLU A 338 5.63 -8.12 -9.69
CA GLU A 338 4.73 -8.58 -8.64
C GLU A 338 3.38 -9.04 -9.19
N GLU A 339 2.78 -8.27 -10.10
CA GLU A 339 1.54 -8.72 -10.76
C GLU A 339 1.76 -9.94 -11.65
N LEU A 340 2.91 -10.04 -12.31
CA LEU A 340 3.25 -11.20 -13.12
C LEU A 340 3.38 -12.48 -12.27
N VAL A 341 3.93 -12.39 -11.04
CA VAL A 341 3.94 -13.50 -10.07
C VAL A 341 2.50 -13.88 -9.71
N LYS A 342 1.65 -12.91 -9.37
CA LYS A 342 0.23 -13.17 -9.07
C LYS A 342 -0.47 -13.86 -10.24
N MET A 343 -0.23 -13.41 -11.48
CA MET A 343 -0.80 -14.01 -12.69
C MET A 343 -0.36 -15.46 -12.94
N ALA A 344 0.84 -15.84 -12.48
CA ALA A 344 1.34 -17.21 -12.51
C ALA A 344 0.73 -18.08 -11.41
N LEU A 345 0.39 -17.48 -10.26
CA LEU A 345 -0.18 -18.14 -9.09
C LEU A 345 -1.71 -18.24 -9.12
N LEU A 346 -2.36 -17.54 -10.05
CA LEU A 346 -3.82 -17.62 -10.21
C LEU A 346 -4.26 -19.08 -10.42
N PRO A 347 -5.29 -19.55 -9.71
CA PRO A 347 -5.80 -20.90 -9.85
C PRO A 347 -6.40 -21.09 -11.24
N ARG A 348 -5.81 -21.98 -12.04
CA ARG A 348 -6.27 -22.27 -13.42
C ARG A 348 -6.49 -23.74 -13.69
N THR A 349 -5.89 -24.61 -12.88
CA THR A 349 -6.10 -26.05 -13.02
C THR A 349 -7.50 -26.42 -12.51
N ALA A 350 -8.03 -27.57 -12.95
CA ALA A 350 -9.30 -28.08 -12.44
C ALA A 350 -9.32 -28.27 -10.92
N GLN A 351 -8.12 -28.44 -10.32
CA GLN A 351 -7.89 -28.55 -8.88
C GLN A 351 -7.78 -27.18 -8.17
N GLY A 352 -7.85 -26.06 -8.91
CA GLY A 352 -7.73 -24.73 -8.34
C GLY A 352 -6.32 -24.34 -7.89
N HIS A 353 -5.27 -24.83 -8.58
CA HIS A 353 -3.88 -24.52 -8.25
C HIS A 353 -3.21 -23.59 -9.28
N GLY A 354 -2.21 -22.84 -8.81
CA GLY A 354 -1.33 -22.00 -9.62
C GLY A 354 -0.10 -22.75 -10.13
N TRP A 355 0.70 -22.15 -11.00
CA TRP A 355 1.87 -22.81 -11.61
C TRP A 355 3.20 -22.44 -10.95
N LEU A 356 3.95 -23.45 -10.49
CA LEU A 356 5.19 -23.25 -9.73
C LEU A 356 6.36 -22.73 -10.59
N ARG A 357 6.68 -23.40 -11.70
CA ARG A 357 7.83 -23.08 -12.58
C ARG A 357 7.76 -21.64 -13.12
N PRO A 358 6.64 -21.18 -13.69
CA PRO A 358 6.36 -19.77 -13.94
C PRO A 358 6.65 -18.84 -12.78
N ALA A 359 6.08 -19.10 -11.61
CA ALA A 359 6.20 -18.22 -10.44
C ALA A 359 7.67 -18.07 -10.02
N ILE A 360 8.40 -19.20 -9.92
CA ILE A 360 9.85 -19.20 -9.64
C ILE A 360 10.60 -18.37 -10.70
N GLY A 361 10.34 -18.59 -11.99
CA GLY A 361 11.03 -17.89 -13.06
C GLY A 361 10.81 -16.37 -13.05
N VAL A 362 9.63 -15.89 -12.62
CA VAL A 362 9.36 -14.45 -12.46
C VAL A 362 10.10 -13.88 -11.25
N VAL A 363 10.13 -14.60 -10.12
CA VAL A 363 10.88 -14.17 -8.94
C VAL A 363 12.39 -14.13 -9.24
N GLU A 364 12.92 -15.13 -9.95
CA GLU A 364 14.32 -15.13 -10.42
C GLU A 364 14.63 -13.96 -11.35
N LEU A 365 13.69 -13.61 -12.25
CA LEU A 365 13.81 -12.44 -13.11
C LEU A 365 13.85 -11.15 -12.28
N SER A 366 13.01 -11.03 -11.24
CA SER A 366 13.03 -9.90 -10.31
C SER A 366 14.39 -9.76 -9.63
N GLN A 367 14.89 -10.85 -9.04
CA GLN A 367 16.19 -10.88 -8.38
C GLN A 367 17.31 -10.40 -9.34
N ASN A 368 17.29 -10.87 -10.60
CA ASN A 368 18.29 -10.50 -11.61
C ASN A 368 18.22 -9.04 -12.05
N ILE A 369 17.01 -8.48 -12.20
CA ILE A 369 16.83 -7.05 -12.57
C ILE A 369 17.31 -6.14 -11.44
N ILE A 370 17.00 -6.49 -10.19
CA ILE A 370 17.39 -5.72 -9.00
C ILE A 370 18.91 -5.80 -8.78
N GLN A 371 19.51 -6.98 -8.88
CA GLN A 371 20.96 -7.18 -8.69
C GLN A 371 21.80 -6.87 -9.93
N ALA A 372 21.17 -6.61 -11.09
CA ALA A 372 21.84 -6.42 -12.37
C ALA A 372 22.79 -7.59 -12.69
N VAL A 373 22.24 -8.80 -12.76
CA VAL A 373 22.96 -10.04 -13.07
C VAL A 373 22.29 -10.72 -14.27
N PRO A 374 23.05 -11.20 -15.27
CA PRO A 374 22.47 -11.83 -16.45
C PRO A 374 21.76 -13.15 -16.12
N LEU A 375 20.66 -13.43 -16.82
CA LEU A 375 19.89 -14.67 -16.69
C LEU A 375 20.73 -15.91 -17.05
N SER A 376 21.70 -15.76 -17.96
CA SER A 376 22.63 -16.83 -18.34
C SER A 376 23.48 -17.32 -17.16
N ALA A 377 23.83 -16.44 -16.22
CA ALA A 377 24.68 -16.76 -15.07
C ALA A 377 24.00 -17.70 -14.06
N ARG A 378 22.68 -17.88 -14.15
CA ARG A 378 21.94 -18.89 -13.39
C ARG A 378 21.98 -20.29 -14.01
N LYS A 379 22.31 -20.41 -15.30
CA LYS A 379 22.39 -21.73 -15.93
C LYS A 379 23.48 -22.54 -15.25
N VAL A 380 23.14 -23.79 -14.93
CA VAL A 380 24.05 -24.78 -14.34
C VAL A 380 25.14 -25.09 -15.37
N ALA A 381 26.25 -24.36 -15.30
CA ALA A 381 27.44 -24.59 -16.10
C ALA A 381 28.60 -24.94 -15.16
N GLY A 382 29.14 -26.15 -15.26
CA GLY A 382 30.34 -26.55 -14.51
C GLY A 382 30.11 -27.22 -13.14
N GLY A 383 29.00 -27.92 -12.94
CA GLY A 383 28.81 -28.81 -11.77
C GLY A 383 28.41 -28.14 -10.45
N SER A 384 28.12 -26.84 -10.44
CA SER A 384 27.50 -26.11 -9.32
C SER A 384 25.98 -26.03 -9.49
N SER A 385 25.21 -26.44 -8.47
CA SER A 385 23.74 -26.46 -8.49
C SER A 385 23.07 -25.07 -8.62
N GLU A 386 23.76 -23.98 -8.29
CA GLU A 386 23.20 -22.61 -8.22
C GLU A 386 23.79 -21.62 -9.25
N GLY A 387 24.69 -22.09 -10.13
CA GLY A 387 25.35 -21.24 -11.12
C GLY A 387 26.29 -20.17 -10.52
N VAL A 388 26.67 -19.19 -11.35
CA VAL A 388 27.63 -18.11 -11.01
C VAL A 388 26.92 -16.84 -10.51
N ALA A 389 25.60 -16.75 -10.71
CA ALA A 389 24.79 -15.57 -10.39
C ALA A 389 24.91 -15.07 -8.92
N PRO A 390 24.88 -15.93 -7.88
CA PRO A 390 25.01 -15.46 -6.49
C PRO A 390 26.35 -14.77 -6.19
N PHE A 391 27.41 -15.07 -6.93
CA PHE A 391 28.70 -14.42 -6.75
C PHE A 391 28.76 -13.06 -7.45
N LEU A 392 28.10 -12.92 -8.60
CA LEU A 392 28.14 -11.67 -9.37
C LEU A 392 27.38 -10.53 -8.68
N GLN A 393 26.47 -10.82 -7.75
CA GLN A 393 25.79 -9.80 -6.96
C GLN A 393 26.72 -9.09 -5.95
N LEU A 394 27.84 -9.72 -5.58
CA LEU A 394 28.81 -9.14 -4.64
C LEU A 394 29.60 -7.99 -5.31
N PRO A 395 30.01 -6.97 -4.53
CA PRO A 395 30.80 -5.87 -5.06
C PRO A 395 32.17 -6.37 -5.53
N HIS A 396 32.70 -5.79 -6.61
CA HIS A 396 34.02 -6.11 -7.17
C HIS A 396 34.19 -7.53 -7.74
N PHE A 397 33.13 -8.33 -7.80
CA PHE A 397 33.16 -9.64 -8.44
C PHE A 397 32.96 -9.55 -9.96
N SER A 398 33.75 -10.34 -10.68
CA SER A 398 33.63 -10.56 -12.13
C SER A 398 33.65 -12.06 -12.42
N GLU A 399 33.15 -12.47 -13.59
CA GLU A 399 33.15 -13.89 -13.99
C GLU A 399 34.55 -14.52 -13.96
N ALA A 400 35.59 -13.74 -14.26
CA ALA A 400 36.97 -14.18 -14.20
C ALA A 400 37.41 -14.51 -12.77
N ILE A 401 37.01 -13.67 -11.80
CA ILE A 401 37.30 -13.89 -10.37
C ILE A 401 36.57 -15.14 -9.88
N VAL A 402 35.30 -15.32 -10.23
CA VAL A 402 34.54 -16.52 -9.82
C VAL A 402 35.19 -17.79 -10.37
N LYS A 403 35.64 -17.77 -11.64
CA LYS A 403 36.38 -18.91 -12.23
C LYS A 403 37.70 -19.20 -11.51
N LYS A 404 38.38 -18.20 -10.94
CA LYS A 404 39.59 -18.42 -10.12
C LYS A 404 39.24 -19.06 -8.77
N ILE A 405 38.19 -18.56 -8.11
CA ILE A 405 37.72 -19.06 -6.81
C ILE A 405 37.24 -20.51 -6.92
N ALA A 406 36.47 -20.83 -7.97
CA ALA A 406 35.97 -22.19 -8.23
C ALA A 406 37.09 -23.24 -8.34
N ARG A 407 38.31 -22.85 -8.77
CA ARG A 407 39.47 -23.75 -8.87
C ARG A 407 40.05 -24.12 -7.49
N LYS A 408 39.84 -23.32 -6.44
CA LYS A 408 40.34 -23.56 -5.08
C LYS A 408 39.29 -24.23 -4.16
N LYS A 409 38.32 -24.96 -4.76
CA LYS A 409 37.27 -25.78 -4.14
C LYS A 409 36.03 -25.08 -3.56
N VAL A 410 35.90 -23.75 -3.61
CA VAL A 410 34.61 -23.09 -3.30
C VAL A 410 33.73 -23.08 -4.54
N ARG A 411 32.73 -23.96 -4.59
CA ARG A 411 31.84 -24.13 -5.75
C ARG A 411 30.45 -23.56 -5.52
N THR A 412 29.98 -23.55 -4.28
CA THR A 412 28.66 -23.03 -3.91
C THR A 412 28.77 -21.71 -3.15
N PHE A 413 27.74 -20.88 -3.26
CA PHE A 413 27.68 -19.62 -2.51
C PHE A 413 27.57 -19.86 -1.00
N GLN A 414 26.88 -20.93 -0.62
CA GLN A 414 26.75 -21.37 0.76
C GLN A 414 28.11 -21.68 1.40
N GLU A 415 29.01 -22.37 0.69
CA GLU A 415 30.38 -22.63 1.16
C GLU A 415 31.13 -21.32 1.48
N LEU A 416 31.02 -20.30 0.61
CA LEU A 416 31.67 -19.00 0.86
C LEU A 416 31.14 -18.31 2.13
N ARG A 417 29.85 -18.47 2.41
CA ARG A 417 29.18 -17.88 3.57
C ARG A 417 29.53 -18.62 4.87
N ASP A 418 29.68 -19.94 4.80
CA ASP A 418 29.96 -20.77 5.96
C ASP A 418 31.45 -20.78 6.35
N MET A 419 32.34 -20.30 5.47
CA MET A 419 33.76 -20.07 5.79
C MET A 419 33.96 -19.05 6.91
N THR A 420 35.03 -19.22 7.68
CA THR A 420 35.44 -18.26 8.69
C THR A 420 35.87 -16.92 8.06
N LEU A 421 35.84 -15.84 8.84
CA LEU A 421 36.23 -14.51 8.35
C LEU A 421 37.69 -14.49 7.87
N GLU A 422 38.59 -15.18 8.57
CA GLU A 422 40.02 -15.23 8.26
C GLU A 422 40.27 -15.97 6.93
N ASP A 423 39.69 -17.17 6.77
CA ASP A 423 39.82 -17.96 5.55
C ASP A 423 39.23 -17.23 4.33
N ARG A 424 38.12 -16.50 4.53
CA ARG A 424 37.48 -15.72 3.46
C ARG A 424 38.33 -14.55 3.04
N VAL A 425 38.91 -13.80 3.99
CA VAL A 425 39.81 -12.69 3.68
C VAL A 425 41.05 -13.18 2.94
N GLU A 426 41.63 -14.32 3.36
CA GLU A 426 42.77 -14.93 2.68
C GLU A 426 42.41 -15.34 1.24
N LEU A 427 41.26 -15.99 1.05
CA LEU A 427 40.77 -16.37 -0.28
C LEU A 427 40.59 -15.14 -1.18
N LEU A 428 39.97 -14.07 -0.68
CA LEU A 428 39.68 -12.86 -1.45
C LEU A 428 40.96 -12.08 -1.80
N THR A 429 41.93 -12.01 -0.89
CA THR A 429 43.19 -11.30 -1.15
C THR A 429 44.15 -12.12 -2.01
N GLN A 430 44.40 -13.39 -1.67
CA GLN A 430 45.41 -14.20 -2.36
C GLN A 430 44.91 -14.79 -3.70
N VAL A 431 43.63 -15.18 -3.79
CA VAL A 431 43.10 -15.91 -4.96
C VAL A 431 42.37 -14.98 -5.92
N ALA A 432 41.49 -14.13 -5.38
CA ALA A 432 40.75 -13.16 -6.17
C ALA A 432 41.61 -11.93 -6.52
N GLY A 433 42.65 -11.64 -5.74
CA GLY A 433 43.53 -10.50 -5.96
C GLY A 433 42.89 -9.16 -5.57
N LEU A 434 41.92 -9.18 -4.64
CA LEU A 434 41.23 -8.00 -4.17
C LEU A 434 42.05 -7.25 -3.12
N SER A 435 41.94 -5.92 -3.12
CA SER A 435 42.52 -5.07 -2.09
C SER A 435 41.80 -5.24 -0.74
N SER A 436 42.47 -4.87 0.35
CA SER A 436 41.87 -4.96 1.69
C SER A 436 40.59 -4.12 1.84
N THR A 437 40.47 -3.02 1.11
CA THR A 437 39.24 -2.20 1.07
C THR A 437 38.11 -2.87 0.30
N GLU A 438 38.41 -3.54 -0.81
CA GLU A 438 37.42 -4.27 -1.60
C GLU A 438 36.93 -5.52 -0.87
N THR A 439 37.82 -6.20 -0.15
CA THR A 439 37.46 -7.33 0.73
C THR A 439 36.52 -6.89 1.85
N LYS A 440 36.75 -5.73 2.46
CA LYS A 440 35.82 -5.14 3.45
C LYS A 440 34.46 -4.81 2.84
N ASP A 441 34.43 -4.30 1.61
CA ASP A 441 33.16 -4.06 0.91
C ASP A 441 32.35 -5.34 0.71
N VAL A 442 33.02 -6.45 0.36
CA VAL A 442 32.38 -7.76 0.20
C VAL A 442 31.84 -8.26 1.54
N GLU A 443 32.62 -8.16 2.61
CA GLU A 443 32.20 -8.60 3.95
C GLU A 443 30.97 -7.84 4.44
N MET A 444 30.96 -6.51 4.29
CA MET A 444 29.79 -5.68 4.64
C MET A 444 28.51 -6.11 3.91
N VAL A 445 28.63 -6.61 2.67
CA VAL A 445 27.47 -7.11 1.91
C VAL A 445 27.06 -8.49 2.39
N LEU A 446 28.00 -9.38 2.71
CA LEU A 446 27.72 -10.70 3.26
C LEU A 446 27.02 -10.63 4.62
N GLU A 447 27.42 -9.70 5.49
CA GLU A 447 26.77 -9.47 6.80
C GLU A 447 25.33 -8.92 6.69
N MET A 448 25.01 -8.27 5.57
CA MET A 448 23.68 -7.72 5.27
C MET A 448 22.75 -8.74 4.59
N MET A 449 23.29 -9.81 4.03
CA MET A 449 22.50 -10.82 3.34
C MET A 449 21.65 -11.64 4.32
N PRO A 450 20.36 -11.87 4.00
CA PRO A 450 19.50 -12.67 4.87
C PRO A 450 19.83 -14.16 4.76
N SER A 451 19.75 -14.83 5.91
CA SER A 451 19.65 -16.28 6.05
C SER A 451 18.26 -16.61 6.59
N LEU A 452 17.57 -17.52 5.92
CA LEU A 452 16.18 -17.87 6.22
C LEU A 452 16.11 -19.27 6.84
N THR A 453 15.32 -19.39 7.92
CA THR A 453 14.81 -20.67 8.41
C THR A 453 13.29 -20.66 8.33
N VAL A 454 12.71 -21.77 7.92
CA VAL A 454 11.27 -21.91 7.67
C VAL A 454 10.79 -23.13 8.43
N ASP A 455 9.97 -22.90 9.44
CA ASP A 455 9.38 -23.95 10.27
C ASP A 455 7.88 -24.01 9.96
N ILE A 456 7.37 -25.20 9.64
CA ILE A 456 6.02 -25.39 9.12
C ILE A 456 5.31 -26.40 10.00
N THR A 457 4.11 -26.04 10.46
CA THR A 457 3.17 -26.93 11.13
C THR A 457 1.84 -26.91 10.39
N CYS A 458 1.17 -28.06 10.32
CA CYS A 458 -0.15 -28.20 9.71
C CYS A 458 -1.07 -28.83 10.75
N GLU A 459 -2.18 -28.17 11.01
CA GLU A 459 -3.16 -28.54 12.03
C GLU A 459 -4.56 -28.50 11.43
N THR A 460 -5.43 -29.41 11.88
CA THR A 460 -6.87 -29.43 11.58
C THR A 460 -7.66 -29.05 12.84
N GLU A 461 -8.79 -28.39 12.66
CA GLU A 461 -9.63 -27.97 13.78
C GLU A 461 -10.39 -29.19 14.33
N GLY A 462 -10.08 -29.61 15.57
CA GLY A 462 -10.87 -30.60 16.32
C GLY A 462 -10.50 -32.07 16.09
N GLU A 463 -9.50 -32.40 15.27
CA GLU A 463 -9.09 -33.78 14.99
C GLU A 463 -7.58 -34.00 15.16
N GLU A 464 -7.17 -35.20 15.63
CA GLU A 464 -5.76 -35.56 15.83
C GLU A 464 -5.03 -35.93 14.52
N GLY A 465 -5.73 -35.92 13.39
CA GLY A 465 -5.18 -36.23 12.06
C GLY A 465 -5.87 -35.44 10.95
N ILE A 466 -5.22 -35.38 9.80
CA ILE A 466 -5.77 -34.72 8.60
C ILE A 466 -6.57 -35.76 7.81
N GLN A 467 -7.89 -35.58 7.70
CA GLN A 467 -8.73 -36.43 6.87
C GLN A 467 -9.03 -35.78 5.51
N GLU A 468 -9.44 -36.60 4.56
CA GLU A 468 -9.90 -36.16 3.25
C GLU A 468 -11.07 -35.17 3.36
N GLY A 469 -10.92 -34.01 2.72
CA GLY A 469 -11.95 -32.96 2.69
C GLY A 469 -11.86 -31.93 3.81
N ASP A 470 -11.02 -32.14 4.83
CA ASP A 470 -10.83 -31.21 5.94
C ASP A 470 -10.15 -29.92 5.50
N VAL A 471 -10.45 -28.82 6.20
CA VAL A 471 -9.72 -27.56 6.03
C VAL A 471 -8.48 -27.59 6.91
N VAL A 472 -7.32 -27.77 6.29
CA VAL A 472 -6.02 -27.77 6.95
C VAL A 472 -5.54 -26.32 7.09
N THR A 473 -5.22 -25.93 8.32
CA THR A 473 -4.55 -24.67 8.59
C THR A 473 -3.05 -24.90 8.69
N MET A 474 -2.29 -24.26 7.82
CA MET A 474 -0.83 -24.26 7.83
C MET A 474 -0.33 -23.01 8.56
N HIS A 475 0.50 -23.23 9.58
CA HIS A 475 1.26 -22.17 10.25
C HIS A 475 2.72 -22.26 9.85
N VAL A 476 3.26 -21.15 9.36
CA VAL A 476 4.66 -21.07 8.91
C VAL A 476 5.36 -19.94 9.61
N TRP A 477 6.39 -20.29 10.38
CA TRP A 477 7.32 -19.33 10.96
C TRP A 477 8.51 -19.16 10.04
N ILE A 478 8.65 -17.95 9.50
CA ILE A 478 9.82 -17.58 8.68
C ILE A 478 10.71 -16.71 9.55
N THR A 479 11.87 -17.22 9.92
CA THR A 479 12.87 -16.49 10.71
C THR A 479 13.98 -15.98 9.82
N LEU A 480 14.21 -14.67 9.85
CA LEU A 480 15.26 -14.00 9.10
C LEU A 480 16.42 -13.64 10.05
N LYS A 481 17.60 -14.20 9.80
CA LYS A 481 18.84 -13.87 10.52
C LYS A 481 19.85 -13.23 9.59
N ARG A 482 20.55 -12.22 10.07
CA ARG A 482 21.68 -11.56 9.39
C ARG A 482 22.92 -11.61 10.26
N GLY A 483 24.11 -11.61 9.65
CA GLY A 483 25.38 -11.49 10.38
C GLY A 483 25.46 -10.20 11.20
N SER A 484 24.84 -9.12 10.70
CA SER A 484 24.75 -7.83 11.37
C SER A 484 23.73 -7.74 12.52
N GLY A 485 22.86 -8.75 12.71
CA GLY A 485 21.77 -8.72 13.71
C GLY A 485 20.58 -7.81 13.35
N LEU A 486 20.55 -7.23 12.14
CA LEU A 486 19.46 -6.38 11.69
C LEU A 486 18.26 -7.19 11.17
N VAL A 487 17.06 -6.88 11.65
CA VAL A 487 15.81 -7.54 11.21
C VAL A 487 15.35 -7.04 9.84
N ALA A 488 15.52 -5.74 9.53
CA ALA A 488 15.10 -5.14 8.27
C ALA A 488 16.18 -4.21 7.71
N ALA A 489 16.52 -4.37 6.43
CA ALA A 489 17.54 -3.55 5.77
C ALA A 489 17.27 -3.48 4.26
N LEU A 490 17.72 -2.39 3.63
CA LEU A 490 17.62 -2.28 2.17
C LEU A 490 18.65 -3.19 1.50
N PRO A 491 18.26 -3.96 0.46
CA PRO A 491 19.17 -4.84 -0.25
C PRO A 491 20.31 -4.04 -0.90
N HIS A 492 21.50 -4.66 -0.97
CA HIS A 492 22.63 -4.13 -1.72
C HIS A 492 22.29 -4.19 -3.21
N ALA A 493 21.85 -3.07 -3.79
CA ALA A 493 21.52 -2.96 -5.20
C ALA A 493 22.05 -1.63 -5.77
N PRO A 494 23.37 -1.51 -6.02
CA PRO A 494 24.00 -0.26 -6.46
C PRO A 494 23.66 0.10 -7.91
N TYR A 495 23.40 -0.90 -8.76
CA TYR A 495 23.08 -0.70 -10.17
C TYR A 495 21.59 -0.43 -10.41
N TYR A 496 20.73 -0.70 -9.42
CA TYR A 496 19.31 -0.40 -9.51
C TYR A 496 19.02 1.01 -8.96
N PRO A 497 18.49 1.93 -9.78
CA PRO A 497 18.45 3.37 -9.46
C PRO A 497 17.47 3.75 -8.34
N PHE A 498 16.46 2.94 -8.06
CA PHE A 498 15.40 3.24 -7.09
C PHE A 498 15.56 2.42 -5.81
N PHE A 499 14.97 2.90 -4.70
CA PHE A 499 14.88 2.11 -3.49
C PHE A 499 13.88 0.97 -3.71
N LYS A 500 14.31 -0.25 -3.40
CA LYS A 500 13.47 -1.44 -3.40
C LYS A 500 13.61 -2.06 -2.02
N GLU A 501 12.50 -2.30 -1.36
CA GLU A 501 12.44 -3.07 -0.14
C GLU A 501 12.46 -4.56 -0.49
N GLU A 502 13.14 -5.36 0.31
CA GLU A 502 13.14 -6.81 0.15
C GLU A 502 11.74 -7.37 0.46
N SER A 503 11.28 -8.29 -0.38
CA SER A 503 10.01 -8.99 -0.17
C SER A 503 10.27 -10.48 -0.37
N PHE A 504 9.56 -11.31 0.40
CA PHE A 504 9.68 -12.75 0.33
C PHE A 504 8.35 -13.35 -0.14
N TRP A 505 8.43 -14.35 -1.00
CA TRP A 505 7.29 -15.14 -1.45
C TRP A 505 7.39 -16.52 -0.80
N LEU A 506 6.40 -16.86 0.02
CA LEU A 506 6.20 -18.21 0.51
C LEU A 506 5.25 -18.93 -0.43
N LEU A 507 5.72 -20.00 -1.08
CA LEU A 507 4.93 -20.85 -1.96
C LEU A 507 4.94 -22.27 -1.40
N LEU A 508 3.79 -22.81 -1.01
CA LEU A 508 3.62 -24.23 -0.74
C LEU A 508 3.20 -24.91 -2.04
N ALA A 509 4.04 -25.81 -2.55
CA ALA A 509 3.82 -26.41 -3.86
C ALA A 509 4.29 -27.85 -3.92
N ASP A 510 3.70 -28.62 -4.82
CA ASP A 510 4.23 -29.92 -5.22
C ASP A 510 5.15 -29.74 -6.45
N PRO A 511 6.46 -29.99 -6.30
CA PRO A 511 7.41 -29.82 -7.40
C PRO A 511 7.19 -30.82 -8.56
N VAL A 512 6.53 -31.96 -8.31
CA VAL A 512 6.30 -33.00 -9.32
C VAL A 512 5.15 -32.60 -10.24
N SER A 513 3.99 -32.25 -9.67
CA SER A 513 2.82 -31.77 -10.41
C SER A 513 2.94 -30.34 -10.92
N ASN A 514 3.90 -29.56 -10.39
CA ASN A 514 4.10 -28.14 -10.70
C ASN A 514 2.94 -27.24 -10.22
N ASP A 515 2.19 -27.72 -9.23
CA ASP A 515 1.03 -27.04 -8.67
C ASP A 515 1.37 -26.31 -7.36
N VAL A 516 0.95 -25.05 -7.25
CA VAL A 516 1.06 -24.23 -6.04
C VAL A 516 -0.27 -24.22 -5.31
N TRP A 517 -0.24 -24.65 -4.05
CA TRP A 517 -1.42 -24.76 -3.19
C TRP A 517 -1.66 -23.46 -2.43
N ILE A 518 -0.60 -22.92 -1.80
CA ILE A 518 -0.67 -21.66 -1.04
C ILE A 518 0.43 -20.73 -1.52
N SER A 519 0.09 -19.45 -1.63
CA SER A 519 1.07 -18.41 -1.88
C SER A 519 0.81 -17.19 -1.01
N GLN A 520 1.86 -16.66 -0.38
CA GLN A 520 1.77 -15.44 0.41
C GLN A 520 3.04 -14.60 0.29
N LYS A 521 2.84 -13.28 0.16
CA LYS A 521 3.93 -12.31 0.18
C LYS A 521 4.17 -11.84 1.60
N VAL A 522 5.44 -11.81 2.01
CA VAL A 522 5.89 -11.49 3.36
C VAL A 522 6.88 -10.33 3.31
N SER A 523 6.68 -9.33 4.17
CA SER A 523 7.58 -8.20 4.36
C SER A 523 8.09 -8.17 5.80
N PHE A 524 9.39 -7.91 5.96
CA PHE A 524 10.02 -7.80 7.29
C PHE A 524 10.13 -6.34 7.78
N MET A 525 9.84 -5.35 6.92
CA MET A 525 9.91 -3.92 7.26
C MET A 525 8.83 -3.47 8.24
N ASP A 526 7.61 -4.02 8.11
CA ASP A 526 6.45 -3.59 8.90
C ASP A 526 6.29 -4.40 10.19
N GLU A 527 7.10 -4.06 11.20
CA GLU A 527 7.07 -4.74 12.50
C GLU A 527 5.70 -4.64 13.19
N VAL A 528 5.06 -3.46 13.17
CA VAL A 528 3.77 -3.22 13.82
C VAL A 528 2.66 -4.11 13.24
N VAL A 529 2.59 -4.18 11.90
CA VAL A 529 1.59 -5.01 11.21
C VAL A 529 1.82 -6.48 11.50
N ALA A 530 3.09 -6.91 11.52
CA ALA A 530 3.46 -8.28 11.84
C ALA A 530 3.12 -8.66 13.29
N ILE A 531 3.36 -7.76 14.26
CA ILE A 531 2.99 -7.96 15.66
C ILE A 531 1.48 -8.16 15.76
N THR A 532 0.68 -7.25 15.19
CA THR A 532 -0.78 -7.35 15.25
C THR A 532 -1.30 -8.63 14.58
N ALA A 533 -0.76 -9.00 13.42
CA ALA A 533 -1.16 -10.21 12.70
C ALA A 533 -0.81 -11.48 13.50
N ALA A 534 0.40 -11.57 14.05
CA ALA A 534 0.83 -12.74 14.82
C ALA A 534 0.09 -12.86 16.16
N SER A 535 -0.14 -11.75 16.87
CA SER A 535 -0.89 -11.74 18.12
C SER A 535 -2.33 -12.22 17.90
N LYS A 536 -3.00 -11.71 16.86
CA LYS A 536 -4.37 -12.11 16.53
C LYS A 536 -4.44 -13.59 16.13
N ALA A 537 -3.54 -14.03 15.26
CA ALA A 537 -3.46 -15.41 14.80
C ALA A 537 -3.32 -16.43 15.94
N ILE A 538 -2.42 -16.16 16.88
CA ILE A 538 -2.13 -17.08 17.98
C ILE A 538 -3.20 -17.01 19.07
N GLN A 539 -3.79 -15.83 19.27
CA GLN A 539 -4.96 -15.69 20.12
C GLN A 539 -6.11 -16.57 19.60
N GLU A 540 -6.45 -16.45 18.31
CA GLU A 540 -7.48 -17.29 17.67
C GLU A 540 -7.15 -18.77 17.79
N LEU A 541 -5.90 -19.19 17.52
CA LEU A 541 -5.48 -20.59 17.62
C LEU A 541 -5.63 -21.13 19.06
N LYS A 542 -5.24 -20.36 20.07
CA LYS A 542 -5.32 -20.79 21.47
C LYS A 542 -6.75 -20.80 22.00
N GLU A 543 -7.59 -19.86 21.55
CA GLU A 543 -9.02 -19.84 21.83
C GLU A 543 -9.72 -21.09 21.26
N VAL A 544 -9.40 -21.47 20.01
CA VAL A 544 -9.91 -22.71 19.39
C VAL A 544 -9.47 -23.96 20.14
N SER A 545 -8.23 -24.02 20.62
CA SER A 545 -7.74 -25.16 21.42
C SER A 545 -8.30 -25.22 22.86
N GLY A 546 -9.15 -24.26 23.27
CA GLY A 546 -9.70 -24.21 24.63
C GLY A 546 -8.69 -23.85 25.72
N ALA A 547 -7.58 -23.20 25.36
CA ALA A 547 -6.52 -22.86 26.31
C ALA A 547 -6.95 -21.77 27.30
N SER A 548 -6.33 -21.74 28.48
CA SER A 548 -6.65 -20.73 29.48
C SER A 548 -6.17 -19.33 29.07
N LEU A 549 -6.85 -18.28 29.52
CA LEU A 549 -6.48 -16.88 29.26
C LEU A 549 -5.02 -16.55 29.65
N LYS A 550 -4.45 -17.23 30.66
CA LYS A 550 -3.04 -17.06 31.05
C LYS A 550 -2.09 -17.67 30.02
N GLU A 551 -2.40 -18.85 29.52
CA GLU A 551 -1.60 -19.54 28.49
C GLU A 551 -1.69 -18.83 27.14
N THR A 552 -2.87 -18.31 26.78
CA THR A 552 -3.06 -17.48 25.59
C THR A 552 -2.20 -16.23 25.66
N ASN A 553 -2.25 -15.50 26.78
CA ASN A 553 -1.41 -14.30 26.96
C ASN A 553 0.09 -14.61 26.96
N ALA A 554 0.51 -15.75 27.53
CA ALA A 554 1.90 -16.19 27.48
C ALA A 554 2.35 -16.50 26.04
N SER A 555 1.53 -17.23 25.28
CA SER A 555 1.78 -17.59 23.88
C SER A 555 1.83 -16.36 22.97
N VAL A 556 0.92 -15.39 23.19
CA VAL A 556 0.93 -14.11 22.46
C VAL A 556 2.20 -13.33 22.78
N ARG A 557 2.65 -13.31 24.04
CA ARG A 557 3.90 -12.63 24.41
C ARG A 557 5.13 -13.26 23.75
N GLU A 558 5.23 -14.58 23.75
CA GLU A 558 6.29 -15.34 23.07
C GLU A 558 6.29 -15.07 21.56
N ALA A 559 5.11 -15.00 20.95
CA ALA A 559 4.98 -14.66 19.55
C ALA A 559 5.46 -13.25 19.23
N VAL A 560 5.11 -12.27 20.05
CA VAL A 560 5.58 -10.88 19.90
C VAL A 560 7.10 -10.81 20.03
N GLU A 561 7.68 -11.57 20.96
CA GLU A 561 9.14 -11.66 21.12
C GLU A 561 9.82 -12.32 19.90
N SER A 562 9.21 -13.38 19.36
CA SER A 562 9.64 -14.01 18.11
C SER A 562 9.56 -13.06 16.92
N VAL A 563 8.51 -12.24 16.84
CA VAL A 563 8.37 -11.21 15.79
C VAL A 563 9.43 -10.12 15.93
N LYS A 564 9.76 -9.72 17.16
CA LYS A 564 10.84 -8.75 17.43
C LYS A 564 12.23 -9.30 17.12
N SER A 565 12.45 -10.60 17.32
CA SER A 565 13.74 -11.25 17.00
C SER A 565 13.94 -11.52 15.50
N GLY A 566 12.94 -11.23 14.67
CA GLY A 566 13.02 -11.30 13.21
C GLY A 566 12.24 -12.46 12.59
N SER A 567 11.31 -13.06 13.32
CA SER A 567 10.39 -14.05 12.78
C SER A 567 9.09 -13.42 12.26
N ARG A 568 8.44 -14.05 11.28
CA ARG A 568 7.13 -13.66 10.77
C ARG A 568 6.26 -14.90 10.67
N LEU A 569 5.05 -14.81 11.23
CA LEU A 569 4.05 -15.85 11.14
C LEU A 569 3.21 -15.65 9.87
N VAL A 570 3.06 -16.72 9.11
CA VAL A 570 2.27 -16.78 7.89
C VAL A 570 1.27 -17.91 8.06
N MET A 571 0.00 -17.64 7.77
CA MET A 571 -1.07 -18.62 7.87
C MET A 571 -1.74 -18.82 6.52
N GLY A 572 -1.95 -20.07 6.13
CA GLY A 572 -2.71 -20.40 4.93
C GLY A 572 -3.64 -21.58 5.19
N LYS A 573 -4.86 -21.50 4.67
CA LYS A 573 -5.84 -22.59 4.74
C LYS A 573 -5.96 -23.25 3.37
N PHE A 574 -6.00 -24.57 3.32
CA PHE A 574 -6.26 -25.33 2.09
C PHE A 574 -7.09 -26.56 2.42
N GLN A 575 -7.83 -27.06 1.43
CA GLN A 575 -8.62 -28.28 1.60
C GLN A 575 -7.74 -29.50 1.37
N ALA A 576 -7.81 -30.48 2.27
CA ALA A 576 -7.10 -31.74 2.16
C ALA A 576 -7.60 -32.54 0.94
N PRO A 577 -6.71 -32.89 -0.02
CA PRO A 577 -7.07 -33.74 -1.16
C PRO A 577 -7.34 -35.19 -0.76
N ALA A 578 -7.58 -36.06 -1.74
CA ALA A 578 -7.87 -37.49 -1.54
C ALA A 578 -6.80 -38.23 -0.71
N GLU A 579 -7.19 -39.36 -0.11
CA GLU A 579 -6.31 -40.18 0.74
C GLU A 579 -4.93 -40.45 0.10
N GLY A 580 -3.86 -40.24 0.87
CA GLY A 580 -2.52 -40.43 0.34
C GLY A 580 -1.41 -39.70 1.10
N ASN A 581 -0.18 -39.98 0.68
CA ASN A 581 1.01 -39.30 1.18
C ASN A 581 1.45 -38.25 0.15
N TYR A 582 1.36 -36.98 0.52
CA TYR A 582 1.76 -35.85 -0.32
C TYR A 582 3.12 -35.33 0.14
N ASN A 583 4.07 -35.24 -0.78
CA ASN A 583 5.38 -34.65 -0.54
C ASN A 583 5.38 -33.20 -1.05
N LEU A 584 4.92 -32.28 -0.21
CA LEU A 584 4.95 -30.86 -0.52
C LEU A 584 6.31 -30.26 -0.24
N THR A 585 6.60 -29.15 -0.90
CA THR A 585 7.79 -28.35 -0.63
C THR A 585 7.38 -26.90 -0.46
N ALA A 586 7.78 -26.29 0.65
CA ALA A 586 7.67 -24.86 0.83
C ALA A 586 8.91 -24.17 0.26
N PHE A 587 8.67 -23.26 -0.66
CA PHE A 587 9.67 -22.40 -1.27
C PHE A 587 9.53 -21.01 -0.65
N CYS A 588 10.54 -20.57 0.09
CA CYS A 588 10.66 -19.19 0.52
C CYS A 588 11.67 -18.49 -0.39
N LEU A 589 11.15 -17.67 -1.31
CA LEU A 589 11.94 -17.02 -2.36
C LEU A 589 12.07 -15.52 -2.07
N CYS A 590 13.28 -14.99 -2.10
CA CYS A 590 13.51 -13.54 -1.99
C CYS A 590 13.31 -12.88 -3.36
N ASP A 591 12.73 -11.69 -3.44
CA ASP A 591 12.61 -10.97 -4.72
C ASP A 591 13.86 -10.16 -5.10
N SER A 592 14.77 -9.94 -4.15
CA SER A 592 15.85 -8.96 -4.25
C SER A 592 17.26 -9.57 -4.16
N TRP A 593 17.45 -10.68 -3.45
CA TRP A 593 18.74 -11.34 -3.28
C TRP A 593 18.79 -12.65 -4.07
N ILE A 594 19.98 -13.03 -4.55
CA ILE A 594 20.21 -14.29 -5.27
C ILE A 594 20.90 -15.27 -4.32
N GLY A 595 20.42 -16.51 -4.23
CA GLY A 595 21.04 -17.56 -3.39
C GLY A 595 20.68 -17.46 -1.90
N CYS A 596 19.68 -16.65 -1.55
CA CYS A 596 19.10 -16.61 -0.20
C CYS A 596 17.81 -17.44 -0.07
N ASP A 597 17.42 -18.15 -1.14
CA ASP A 597 16.17 -18.89 -1.21
C ASP A 597 16.25 -20.17 -0.37
N LYS A 598 15.17 -20.49 0.37
CA LYS A 598 15.10 -21.69 1.22
C LYS A 598 14.00 -22.61 0.73
N LYS A 599 14.32 -23.91 0.67
CA LYS A 599 13.37 -25.00 0.36
C LYS A 599 13.27 -25.92 1.57
N THR A 600 12.06 -26.19 2.03
CA THR A 600 11.80 -27.13 3.12
C THR A 600 10.76 -28.15 2.67
N ASN A 601 11.09 -29.44 2.79
CA ASN A 601 10.20 -30.53 2.41
C ASN A 601 9.21 -30.79 3.56
N LEU A 602 7.95 -30.95 3.21
CA LEU A 602 6.86 -31.24 4.12
C LEU A 602 6.14 -32.51 3.63
N LYS A 603 6.09 -33.53 4.48
CA LYS A 603 5.32 -34.74 4.19
C LYS A 603 3.99 -34.65 4.91
N ILE A 604 2.90 -34.65 4.16
CA ILE A 604 1.55 -34.65 4.71
C ILE A 604 0.93 -36.01 4.42
N LYS A 605 0.46 -36.68 5.47
CA LYS A 605 -0.30 -37.93 5.37
C LYS A 605 -1.76 -37.59 5.57
N ILE A 606 -2.57 -37.87 4.55
CA ILE A 606 -4.01 -37.65 4.58
C ILE A 606 -4.68 -39.00 4.75
N LEU A 607 -5.51 -39.09 5.78
CA LEU A 607 -6.29 -40.28 6.12
C LEU A 607 -7.63 -40.25 5.38
N LYS A 608 -8.18 -41.44 5.13
CA LYS A 608 -9.53 -41.56 4.61
C LYS A 608 -10.52 -40.98 5.61
N ARG A 609 -11.53 -40.26 5.12
CA ARG A 609 -12.60 -39.75 5.96
C ARG A 609 -13.30 -40.90 6.68
N SER A 610 -13.24 -40.92 8.01
CA SER A 610 -13.96 -41.94 8.77
C SER A 610 -15.46 -41.63 8.69
N ARG A 611 -16.30 -42.64 8.47
CA ARG A 611 -17.76 -42.49 8.35
C ARG A 611 -18.45 -42.11 9.68
N ALA A 612 -17.68 -41.84 10.73
CA ALA A 612 -18.13 -41.60 12.11
C ALA A 612 -18.18 -40.10 12.48
N GLY A 613 -18.52 -39.23 11.52
CA GLY A 613 -18.67 -37.78 11.75
C GLY A 613 -20.05 -37.35 12.26
N THR A 614 -20.97 -38.28 12.52
CA THR A 614 -22.28 -37.99 13.10
C THR A 614 -22.55 -38.98 14.23
N ARG A 615 -22.53 -38.49 15.48
CA ARG A 615 -22.61 -39.25 16.77
C ARG A 615 -21.26 -39.90 17.12
N THR A 616 -20.64 -39.73 18.28
CA THR A 616 -21.19 -39.59 19.64
C THR A 616 -20.02 -39.23 20.58
N GLY A 617 -20.25 -38.36 21.57
CA GLY A 617 -19.42 -38.36 22.76
C GLY A 617 -19.86 -39.51 23.68
N ALA A 618 -18.97 -40.42 24.03
CA ALA A 618 -18.98 -41.18 25.28
C ALA A 618 -17.69 -42.00 25.42
N LEU A 619 -17.23 -42.07 26.65
CA LEU A 619 -16.00 -42.65 27.17
C LEU A 619 -16.06 -44.20 27.30
N THR A 620 -14.86 -44.78 27.40
CA THR A 620 -14.41 -45.93 28.22
C THR A 620 -14.66 -47.41 27.83
N GLU A 621 -13.53 -48.12 27.85
CA GLU A 621 -13.22 -49.46 28.41
C GLU A 621 -13.42 -50.78 27.63
N GLU A 622 -12.28 -51.49 27.57
CA GLU A 622 -11.94 -52.93 27.55
C GLU A 622 -12.97 -54.02 27.14
N GLY A 623 -12.46 -55.03 26.41
CA GLY A 623 -12.98 -56.40 26.48
C GLY A 623 -12.91 -57.20 25.18
N ALA A 624 -12.14 -58.29 25.18
CA ALA A 624 -12.03 -59.27 24.10
C ALA A 624 -13.14 -60.35 24.14
N GLY A 625 -13.50 -60.90 22.98
CA GLY A 625 -13.89 -62.31 22.86
C GLY A 625 -15.29 -62.66 22.30
N MET A 626 -15.27 -63.36 21.15
CA MET A 626 -16.04 -64.56 20.79
C MET A 626 -17.42 -64.45 20.05
N GLU A 627 -17.38 -64.98 18.82
CA GLU A 627 -18.28 -65.92 18.11
C GLU A 627 -19.79 -65.65 17.81
N GLU A 628 -20.05 -65.72 16.50
CA GLU A 628 -21.06 -66.51 15.74
C GLU A 628 -22.57 -66.24 15.77
N GLY A 629 -23.09 -66.13 14.54
CA GLY A 629 -24.43 -66.53 14.06
C GLY A 629 -25.51 -65.44 14.13
N ILE A 630 -26.46 -65.31 13.21
CA ILE A 630 -26.93 -66.10 12.07
C ILE A 630 -27.96 -65.21 11.33
N GLU A 631 -28.01 -65.37 10.01
CA GLU A 631 -29.13 -65.21 9.05
C GLU A 631 -29.77 -63.86 8.70
N GLU A 632 -30.01 -63.81 7.39
CA GLU A 632 -30.65 -62.84 6.52
C GLU A 632 -32.16 -62.79 6.76
N GLU A 633 -32.75 -61.59 6.78
CA GLU A 633 -34.12 -61.40 6.31
C GLU A 633 -34.17 -60.12 5.45
N GLU A 634 -34.45 -60.31 4.17
CA GLU A 634 -34.88 -59.26 3.24
C GLU A 634 -36.32 -58.86 3.58
N GLN A 635 -36.59 -57.57 3.64
CA GLN A 635 -37.93 -57.03 3.38
C GLN A 635 -37.81 -55.61 2.81
N GLU A 636 -38.27 -55.48 1.57
CA GLU A 636 -38.60 -54.24 0.87
C GLU A 636 -39.72 -53.51 1.59
N GLU A 637 -39.69 -52.17 1.62
CA GLU A 637 -40.86 -51.26 1.56
C GLU A 637 -40.31 -49.82 1.62
N GLU A 638 -40.38 -49.09 0.49
CA GLU A 638 -41.39 -48.06 0.19
C GLU A 638 -41.04 -46.70 0.81
N ASP A 639 -40.51 -45.80 -0.04
CA ASP A 639 -40.24 -44.40 0.25
C ASP A 639 -41.57 -43.62 0.29
N GLU A 640 -42.14 -43.47 1.49
CA GLU A 640 -43.26 -42.57 1.78
C GLU A 640 -42.72 -41.17 2.12
N TYR A 641 -42.98 -40.21 1.22
CA TYR A 641 -42.67 -38.78 1.42
C TYR A 641 -43.80 -38.13 2.22
N ASP A 642 -43.51 -37.77 3.47
CA ASP A 642 -44.41 -36.96 4.29
C ASP A 642 -44.29 -35.47 3.97
N ASP A 643 -45.46 -34.94 3.66
CA ASP A 643 -45.87 -33.56 3.41
C ASP A 643 -45.92 -32.75 4.71
N TYR A 644 -45.41 -31.52 4.73
CA TYR A 644 -45.84 -30.48 5.67
C TYR A 644 -45.71 -29.10 5.01
N GLU A 645 -46.86 -28.60 4.57
CA GLU A 645 -47.18 -27.23 4.22
C GLU A 645 -46.69 -26.21 5.28
N SER A 646 -46.19 -25.07 4.82
CA SER A 646 -46.73 -23.77 5.28
C SER A 646 -46.47 -22.67 4.26
N GLU A 647 -47.50 -21.86 4.10
CA GLU A 647 -47.86 -20.95 3.02
C GLU A 647 -47.15 -19.58 3.00
N TYR A 648 -47.47 -18.85 1.92
CA TYR A 648 -47.34 -17.41 1.61
C TYR A 648 -46.08 -17.03 0.81
N SER A 649 -46.18 -17.06 -0.54
CA SER A 649 -46.68 -15.98 -1.44
C SER A 649 -45.65 -14.84 -1.55
N GLU A 650 -45.26 -14.31 -2.70
CA GLU A 650 -45.85 -14.28 -4.03
C GLU A 650 -44.78 -13.62 -4.95
N ASP A 651 -44.96 -13.82 -6.26
CA ASP A 651 -44.61 -12.90 -7.35
C ASP A 651 -43.32 -13.10 -8.19
N GLU A 652 -43.63 -13.55 -9.41
CA GLU A 652 -43.09 -13.18 -10.74
C GLU A 652 -42.00 -14.08 -11.37
N GLU A 653 -42.50 -15.19 -11.92
CA GLU A 653 -42.45 -15.61 -13.35
C GLU A 653 -41.28 -15.14 -14.23
N ASP A 654 -40.42 -16.11 -14.60
CA ASP A 654 -40.33 -16.74 -15.94
C ASP A 654 -40.32 -15.83 -17.19
N GLU A 655 -39.53 -16.04 -18.24
CA GLU A 655 -38.80 -17.20 -18.78
C GLU A 655 -37.86 -16.62 -19.88
N LYS A 656 -36.56 -16.93 -20.00
CA LYS A 656 -35.96 -18.08 -20.76
C LYS A 656 -36.84 -18.57 -21.93
N ASP A 657 -36.39 -18.94 -23.13
CA ASP A 657 -35.09 -19.38 -23.57
C ASP A 657 -35.08 -19.48 -25.12
N SER A 658 -33.86 -19.44 -25.66
CA SER A 658 -33.32 -20.24 -26.78
C SER A 658 -34.21 -20.74 -27.95
N LYS A 659 -33.78 -20.49 -29.21
CA LYS A 659 -33.04 -21.45 -30.08
C LYS A 659 -33.01 -21.06 -31.56
N ARG A 660 -31.78 -21.02 -32.10
CA ARG A 660 -31.28 -21.72 -33.32
C ARG A 660 -32.29 -22.11 -34.41
N ASN A 661 -32.10 -21.60 -35.64
CA ASN A 661 -31.40 -22.30 -36.74
C ASN A 661 -31.56 -21.58 -38.10
N GLY A 662 -30.45 -21.58 -38.86
CA GLY A 662 -30.29 -21.62 -40.32
C GLY A 662 -31.37 -21.11 -41.28
N VAL A 663 -30.93 -20.28 -42.24
CA VAL A 663 -30.96 -20.51 -43.71
C VAL A 663 -30.76 -19.15 -44.42
N VAL A 664 -29.82 -19.12 -45.38
CA VAL A 664 -29.62 -18.09 -46.43
C VAL A 664 -30.37 -18.63 -47.66
N PRO A 665 -31.12 -17.87 -48.50
CA PRO A 665 -30.54 -16.81 -49.34
C PRO A 665 -31.42 -15.64 -49.84
N ALA A 666 -30.72 -14.55 -50.18
CA ALA A 666 -30.80 -13.71 -51.39
C ALA A 666 -32.07 -12.93 -51.80
N VAL A 667 -31.76 -11.74 -52.36
CA VAL A 667 -32.46 -10.94 -53.38
C VAL A 667 -33.48 -9.89 -52.90
N GLY A 668 -33.14 -8.62 -53.18
CA GLY A 668 -34.01 -7.76 -53.99
C GLY A 668 -34.62 -6.52 -53.33
N ALA A 669 -34.23 -5.35 -53.87
CA ALA A 669 -35.07 -4.14 -54.06
C ALA A 669 -35.61 -3.44 -52.79
N ALA A 670 -35.90 -2.15 -52.71
CA ALA A 670 -35.71 -0.93 -53.49
C ALA A 670 -35.83 0.22 -52.44
N ALA A 671 -35.37 1.45 -52.74
CA ALA A 671 -36.20 2.67 -52.77
C ALA A 671 -37.23 2.77 -51.62
N GLU A 672 -37.30 3.81 -50.80
CA GLU A 672 -37.37 5.25 -51.08
C GLU A 672 -37.61 5.88 -49.69
N SER A 673 -36.85 6.89 -49.27
CA SER A 673 -37.26 8.30 -49.19
C SER A 673 -38.28 8.64 -48.10
N SER A 674 -38.11 9.85 -47.55
CA SER A 674 -38.97 10.66 -46.67
C SER A 674 -38.92 10.29 -45.18
N ASP A 675 -38.90 11.22 -44.23
CA ASP A 675 -38.79 12.67 -44.20
C ASP A 675 -38.56 13.05 -42.72
N ASN A 676 -37.99 14.25 -42.47
CA ASN A 676 -38.24 15.17 -41.35
C ASN A 676 -38.33 14.58 -39.91
N GLU A 677 -37.54 15.00 -38.92
CA GLU A 677 -37.31 16.37 -38.42
C GLU A 677 -36.01 16.44 -37.59
#